data_AF-A0A661NQQ1-F1
#
_entry.id   AF-A0A661NQQ1-F1
#
_cell.length_a   1.000
_cell.length_b   1.000
_cell.length_c   1.000
_cell.angle_alpha   90.00
_cell.angle_beta   90.00
_cell.angle_gamma   90.00
#
_symmetry.space_group_name_H-M   'P 1'
#
loop_
_entity.id
_entity.type
_entity.pdbx_description
1 polymer ?
#
loop_
_entity_poly.entity_id
_entity_poly.type
_entity_poly.pdbx_seq_one_letter_code
_entity_poly.pdbx_strand_id
1 'polypeptide(L)'
;MRTITTLLSLILTIAAVGCGSGSAALTGPETPRPSVAAIEPGDDSVPDVPLEAPDYVHRIDDLHGWSLLAARPEGAVFARTEVVKFLIDLEDERKVYFTQTARWEIHYDFAREFLHSAERPVESHGAFNVREYRTVDRRFVCGSLVHYLDADTWTFEMLAGDDLAGDRVLRAFEQVREAVYFGEDLRYRSLSDLNDRQIAGVRDRLPIIATDELLGDLRYQPLTQGVTFGYLRIVRGPLDMAAVRRNELLVTADVPPDLPLTMGLVTGTLQAPLAHVGVLSQNRGTPNMALRGAHDDPRFTALDGQLVRLFVGPQDFKVEAARPEDANRFWAAMRPPRPFTPQVDVSESRLLDLCDLNHTSVPVAGAKASQLAEVCNMRPRVRTPGGFVIPFAHYRQHLTRNNLVVGIDQMLVDGAFRDDRPTRDGHLRELRDIIGRLPVDRGLVRQVRRKLRSFGTTRTIFRSSTNAEDLVGFNGAGLYSSVVVDANPTEEDVVNAIREVWASVWTLRGYDERDFYRIDHRQVAMAVLVQPFVSDVIATGVAITANPFTVHRPGVFINVQTAGGSVTDAGASVPEQHLVYTYSATPEPEVLSRSSLTDGQPILNEADVIRLTGTLVAIDQRMRPFYTAPANAVDVEFVVTRSHEVVVVQARPYTVVYPDLNTDR
;
A
#
# COMPACT_ATOMS: atom_id res chain seq x y z
N MET A 1 49.65 -41.78 -18.98
CA MET A 1 50.99 -42.39 -19.13
C MET A 1 51.85 -41.44 -19.95
N ARG A 2 53.06 -41.02 -19.58
CA ARG A 2 53.79 -40.98 -18.28
C ARG A 2 54.49 -39.60 -18.22
N THR A 3 54.26 -38.73 -17.24
CA THR A 3 55.00 -38.59 -15.95
C THR A 3 56.53 -38.47 -16.02
N ILE A 4 57.03 -37.24 -15.79
CA ILE A 4 58.29 -36.83 -15.10
C ILE A 4 57.94 -35.47 -14.42
N THR A 5 57.57 -35.31 -13.12
CA THR A 5 58.34 -35.31 -11.82
C THR A 5 59.61 -34.45 -11.83
N THR A 6 59.97 -33.53 -10.90
CA THR A 6 59.46 -32.99 -9.59
C THR A 6 60.20 -31.61 -9.36
N LEU A 7 60.17 -30.76 -8.30
CA LEU A 7 59.61 -30.61 -6.92
C LEU A 7 59.67 -29.07 -6.59
N LEU A 8 58.58 -28.34 -6.31
CA LEU A 8 57.88 -28.05 -5.01
C LEU A 8 58.58 -27.04 -4.06
N SER A 9 57.78 -26.13 -3.47
CA SER A 9 58.06 -25.16 -2.35
C SER A 9 58.77 -23.84 -2.69
N LEU A 10 58.65 -22.74 -1.93
CA LEU A 10 57.60 -22.12 -1.06
C LEU A 10 58.23 -20.84 -0.43
N ILE A 11 57.51 -19.72 -0.24
CA ILE A 11 57.52 -18.80 0.96
C ILE A 11 56.87 -17.43 0.66
N LEU A 12 56.39 -16.78 1.73
CA LEU A 12 55.52 -15.61 1.80
C LEU A 12 56.23 -14.37 2.40
N THR A 13 55.99 -13.15 1.89
CA THR A 13 56.18 -11.89 2.68
C THR A 13 55.28 -10.74 2.16
N ILE A 14 55.22 -9.62 2.89
CA ILE A 14 54.09 -8.68 2.96
C ILE A 14 54.54 -7.20 2.85
N ALA A 15 53.63 -6.32 2.40
CA ALA A 15 53.62 -4.83 2.52
C ALA A 15 54.66 -4.00 1.72
N ALA A 16 54.44 -2.71 1.40
CA ALA A 16 53.21 -1.89 1.24
C ALA A 16 53.57 -0.49 0.62
N VAL A 17 52.54 0.30 0.24
CA VAL A 17 52.59 1.74 -0.17
C VAL A 17 53.26 2.01 -1.54
N GLY A 18 52.76 2.88 -2.42
CA GLY A 18 51.49 3.65 -2.44
C GLY A 18 51.46 4.69 -3.58
N CYS A 19 50.27 5.28 -3.84
CA CYS A 19 49.96 6.27 -4.90
C CYS A 19 50.02 5.73 -6.36
N GLY A 20 49.17 6.15 -7.30
CA GLY A 20 48.01 7.05 -7.21
C GLY A 20 47.29 7.22 -8.57
N SER A 21 46.23 8.05 -8.60
CA SER A 21 45.27 8.25 -9.71
C SER A 21 44.36 7.04 -10.05
N GLY A 22 43.10 7.21 -10.46
CA GLY A 22 42.31 8.46 -10.49
C GLY A 22 41.06 8.32 -11.37
N SER A 23 39.91 8.00 -10.78
CA SER A 23 38.62 7.94 -11.48
C SER A 23 37.64 8.97 -10.90
N ALA A 24 37.07 9.81 -11.74
CA ALA A 24 36.16 10.88 -11.33
C ALA A 24 34.71 10.37 -11.30
N ALA A 25 34.15 10.18 -10.11
CA ALA A 25 32.72 9.99 -9.94
C ALA A 25 31.98 11.32 -10.22
N LEU A 26 30.95 11.28 -11.06
CA LEU A 26 30.10 12.44 -11.33
C LEU A 26 29.09 12.61 -10.19
N THR A 27 29.49 13.34 -9.14
CA THR A 27 28.60 13.75 -8.05
C THR A 27 27.56 14.74 -8.57
N GLY A 28 26.33 14.27 -8.80
CA GLY A 28 25.17 15.15 -8.83
C GLY A 28 24.98 15.83 -7.46
N PRO A 29 24.38 17.03 -7.39
CA PRO A 29 24.16 17.70 -6.12
C PRO A 29 23.10 16.94 -5.31
N GLU A 30 23.53 16.28 -4.24
CA GLU A 30 22.62 15.69 -3.26
C GLU A 30 21.74 16.80 -2.66
N THR A 31 20.42 16.70 -2.83
CA THR A 31 19.49 17.53 -2.07
C THR A 31 19.38 16.95 -0.67
N PRO A 32 19.84 17.66 0.38
CA PRO A 32 19.75 17.15 1.74
C PRO A 32 18.28 16.95 2.10
N ARG A 33 17.89 15.69 2.30
CA ARG A 33 16.60 15.37 2.91
C ARG A 33 16.63 15.89 4.34
N PRO A 34 15.54 16.46 4.87
CA PRO A 34 15.51 16.87 6.26
C PRO A 34 15.68 15.62 7.14
N SER A 35 16.76 15.57 7.90
CA SER A 35 16.86 14.65 9.03
C SER A 35 15.76 15.02 10.02
N VAL A 36 14.67 14.26 10.00
CA VAL A 36 13.81 14.12 11.16
C VAL A 36 14.68 13.34 12.15
N ALA A 37 15.08 13.98 13.24
CA ALA A 37 15.85 13.32 14.28
C ALA A 37 15.12 12.05 14.73
N ALA A 38 15.86 10.99 15.07
CA ALA A 38 15.26 9.80 15.66
C ALA A 38 14.51 10.21 16.94
N ILE A 39 13.17 10.11 16.89
CA ILE A 39 12.33 10.32 18.06
C ILE A 39 12.02 8.92 18.58
N GLU A 40 12.60 8.58 19.74
CA GLU A 40 12.48 7.27 20.34
C GLU A 40 11.00 6.89 20.59
N PRO A 41 10.66 5.59 20.52
CA PRO A 41 9.37 5.08 20.99
C PRO A 41 9.09 5.46 22.44
N GLY A 42 7.82 5.36 22.85
CA GLY A 42 7.46 5.40 24.27
C GLY A 42 7.89 4.12 24.98
N ASP A 43 8.10 4.23 26.30
CA ASP A 43 8.64 3.24 27.27
C ASP A 43 7.78 1.96 27.47
N ASP A 44 6.97 1.59 26.47
CA ASP A 44 6.06 0.44 26.44
C ASP A 44 6.33 -0.51 25.24
N SER A 45 7.37 -0.24 24.43
CA SER A 45 7.60 -0.92 23.15
C SER A 45 8.51 -2.15 23.25
N VAL A 46 7.95 -3.32 22.88
CA VAL A 46 8.60 -4.66 22.89
C VAL A 46 8.88 -5.17 24.32
N PRO A 47 8.67 -6.47 24.63
CA PRO A 47 9.25 -7.05 25.85
C PRO A 47 10.76 -6.87 25.82
N ASP A 48 11.35 -6.26 26.86
CA ASP A 48 12.81 -6.13 26.98
C ASP A 48 13.42 -7.49 27.33
N VAL A 49 13.53 -8.36 26.32
CA VAL A 49 13.97 -9.74 26.48
C VAL A 49 15.43 -9.73 26.96
N PRO A 50 15.73 -10.21 28.18
CA PRO A 50 17.06 -10.08 28.76
C PRO A 50 18.15 -10.64 27.85
N LEU A 51 19.32 -10.00 27.84
CA LEU A 51 20.47 -10.50 27.06
C LEU A 51 20.85 -11.95 27.43
N GLU A 52 20.60 -12.33 28.68
CA GLU A 52 20.81 -13.69 29.23
C GLU A 52 19.70 -14.70 28.86
N ALA A 53 18.65 -14.29 28.13
CA ALA A 53 17.60 -15.18 27.67
C ALA A 53 18.14 -16.27 26.73
N PRO A 54 17.65 -17.53 26.86
CA PRO A 54 18.15 -18.66 26.09
C PRO A 54 17.79 -18.53 24.60
N ASP A 55 18.71 -18.94 23.73
CA ASP A 55 18.48 -18.97 22.28
C ASP A 55 17.31 -19.87 21.86
N TYR A 56 17.04 -20.91 22.65
CA TYR A 56 15.90 -21.79 22.47
C TYR A 56 15.53 -22.56 23.74
N VAL A 57 14.34 -23.14 23.75
CA VAL A 57 13.89 -24.16 24.70
C VAL A 57 13.23 -25.33 23.98
N HIS A 58 13.04 -26.45 24.69
CA HIS A 58 12.31 -27.62 24.17
C HIS A 58 10.85 -27.69 24.64
N ARG A 59 10.47 -26.84 25.61
CA ARG A 59 9.12 -26.69 26.16
C ARG A 59 8.90 -25.26 26.63
N ILE A 60 7.68 -24.75 26.53
CA ILE A 60 7.25 -23.45 27.07
C ILE A 60 6.22 -23.74 28.16
N ASP A 61 6.70 -23.96 29.39
CA ASP A 61 5.87 -24.46 30.49
C ASP A 61 5.08 -23.35 31.23
N ASP A 62 5.37 -22.06 30.99
CA ASP A 62 4.58 -20.92 31.47
C ASP A 62 4.75 -19.65 30.59
N LEU A 63 4.00 -18.58 30.94
CA LEU A 63 4.05 -17.27 30.27
C LEU A 63 5.41 -16.57 30.41
N HIS A 64 6.20 -16.86 31.45
CA HIS A 64 7.55 -16.31 31.56
C HIS A 64 8.47 -16.96 30.52
N GLY A 65 8.39 -18.28 30.35
CA GLY A 65 9.05 -19.01 29.26
C GLY A 65 8.69 -18.49 27.87
N TRP A 66 7.43 -18.09 27.65
CA TRP A 66 7.02 -17.40 26.41
C TRP A 66 7.70 -16.02 26.28
N SER A 67 7.64 -15.19 27.33
CA SER A 67 8.21 -13.83 27.32
C SER A 67 9.73 -13.78 27.08
N LEU A 68 10.46 -14.87 27.35
CA LEU A 68 11.89 -14.98 27.08
C LEU A 68 12.23 -15.30 25.61
N LEU A 69 11.23 -15.66 24.79
CA LEU A 69 11.41 -16.13 23.41
C LEU A 69 10.66 -15.27 22.39
N ALA A 70 9.52 -14.71 22.80
CA ALA A 70 8.59 -14.01 21.92
C ALA A 70 9.15 -12.68 21.41
N ALA A 71 8.83 -12.38 20.15
CA ALA A 71 9.08 -11.09 19.53
C ALA A 71 7.77 -10.45 19.05
N ARG A 72 7.71 -9.11 19.03
CA ARG A 72 6.66 -8.35 18.33
C ARG A 72 7.23 -7.78 17.02
N PRO A 73 7.29 -8.55 15.92
CA PRO A 73 7.98 -8.11 14.71
C PRO A 73 7.30 -6.89 14.07
N GLU A 74 8.10 -5.92 13.62
CA GLU A 74 7.59 -4.69 13.00
C GLU A 74 6.91 -4.96 11.64
N GLY A 75 7.44 -5.92 10.88
CA GLY A 75 6.87 -6.37 9.60
C GLY A 75 5.69 -7.35 9.72
N ALA A 76 4.97 -7.36 10.85
CA ALA A 76 3.78 -8.18 11.02
C ALA A 76 2.61 -7.65 10.16
N VAL A 77 1.83 -8.56 9.58
CA VAL A 77 0.57 -8.21 8.88
C VAL A 77 -0.47 -7.66 9.85
N PHE A 78 -0.54 -8.25 11.05
CA PHE A 78 -1.44 -7.84 12.12
C PHE A 78 -0.62 -7.31 13.29
N ALA A 79 -0.93 -6.09 13.73
CA ALA A 79 -0.42 -5.54 14.97
C ALA A 79 -0.97 -6.29 16.18
N ARG A 80 -0.45 -5.99 17.38
CA ARG A 80 -0.83 -6.65 18.63
C ARG A 80 -0.56 -8.16 18.59
N THR A 81 0.56 -8.54 17.98
CA THR A 81 0.98 -9.94 17.81
C THR A 81 2.33 -10.22 18.48
N GLU A 82 2.41 -11.34 19.19
CA GLU A 82 3.67 -11.91 19.68
C GLU A 82 3.96 -13.24 18.99
N VAL A 83 5.21 -13.48 18.60
CA VAL A 83 5.61 -14.62 17.75
C VAL A 83 6.78 -15.37 18.37
N VAL A 84 6.65 -16.70 18.49
CA VAL A 84 7.75 -17.63 18.78
C VAL A 84 7.85 -18.64 17.63
N LYS A 85 8.99 -18.69 16.96
CA LYS A 85 9.26 -19.66 15.89
C LYS A 85 9.64 -21.02 16.45
N PHE A 86 9.32 -22.08 15.72
CA PHE A 86 9.71 -23.45 16.09
C PHE A 86 10.28 -24.25 14.92
N LEU A 87 11.14 -25.21 15.25
CA LEU A 87 11.60 -26.29 14.39
C LEU A 87 11.35 -27.63 15.08
N ILE A 88 11.00 -28.67 14.31
CA ILE A 88 10.99 -30.08 14.76
C ILE A 88 12.01 -30.85 13.92
N ASP A 89 13.10 -31.31 14.53
CA ASP A 89 14.17 -32.04 13.83
C ASP A 89 13.84 -33.53 13.68
N LEU A 90 13.40 -33.91 12.49
CA LEU A 90 13.00 -35.28 12.15
C LEU A 90 14.19 -36.26 12.12
N GLU A 91 15.43 -35.77 12.08
CA GLU A 91 16.67 -36.56 12.16
C GLU A 91 17.27 -36.59 13.59
N ASP A 92 16.69 -35.88 14.56
CA ASP A 92 17.08 -35.84 15.99
C ASP A 92 15.90 -36.22 16.90
N GLU A 93 15.43 -37.47 16.84
CA GLU A 93 14.32 -38.01 17.65
C GLU A 93 12.99 -37.20 17.58
N ARG A 94 12.80 -36.37 16.54
CA ARG A 94 11.73 -35.35 16.43
C ARG A 94 11.80 -34.25 17.49
N LYS A 95 12.98 -33.89 17.99
CA LYS A 95 13.13 -32.89 19.04
C LYS A 95 12.59 -31.52 18.59
N VAL A 96 11.80 -30.89 19.45
CA VAL A 96 11.20 -29.56 19.21
C VAL A 96 12.14 -28.48 19.74
N TYR A 97 12.31 -27.40 18.99
CA TYR A 97 13.10 -26.23 19.35
C TYR A 97 12.23 -25.00 19.17
N PHE A 98 11.86 -24.32 20.26
CA PHE A 98 11.22 -23.01 20.25
C PHE A 98 12.30 -21.94 20.37
N THR A 99 12.39 -21.02 19.40
CA THR A 99 13.56 -20.14 19.23
C THR A 99 13.30 -18.72 19.73
N GLN A 100 14.31 -18.10 20.33
CA GLN A 100 14.30 -16.66 20.67
C GLN A 100 14.19 -15.86 19.36
N THR A 101 13.00 -15.34 19.07
CA THR A 101 12.60 -14.94 17.72
C THR A 101 13.07 -13.54 17.33
N ALA A 102 13.47 -12.71 18.30
CA ALA A 102 14.10 -11.41 18.05
C ALA A 102 15.58 -11.55 17.66
N ARG A 103 16.25 -12.59 18.17
CA ARG A 103 17.64 -12.95 17.88
C ARG A 103 17.76 -13.85 16.64
N TRP A 104 16.81 -14.77 16.47
CA TRP A 104 16.77 -15.76 15.39
C TRP A 104 15.58 -15.52 14.47
N GLU A 105 15.64 -14.43 13.70
CA GLU A 105 14.50 -13.96 12.89
C GLU A 105 14.10 -14.94 11.77
N ILE A 106 14.97 -15.86 11.35
CA ILE A 106 14.64 -16.92 10.38
C ILE A 106 15.13 -18.30 10.84
N HIS A 107 14.32 -19.34 10.58
CA HIS A 107 14.60 -20.73 10.96
C HIS A 107 15.94 -21.25 10.41
N TYR A 108 16.36 -20.75 9.25
CA TYR A 108 17.65 -21.09 8.64
C TYR A 108 18.85 -20.70 9.51
N ASP A 109 18.85 -19.50 10.08
CA ASP A 109 19.99 -19.01 10.86
C ASP A 109 20.11 -19.79 12.17
N PHE A 110 18.99 -20.06 12.83
CA PHE A 110 18.92 -20.94 13.99
C PHE A 110 19.43 -22.35 13.68
N ALA A 111 18.91 -22.97 12.61
CA ALA A 111 19.30 -24.33 12.21
C ALA A 111 20.79 -24.39 11.86
N ARG A 112 21.31 -23.37 11.18
CA ARG A 112 22.72 -23.26 10.79
C ARG A 112 23.65 -23.12 12.00
N GLU A 113 23.26 -22.38 13.04
CA GLU A 113 24.09 -22.22 14.23
C GLU A 113 24.05 -23.48 15.14
N PHE A 114 22.86 -23.97 15.48
CA PHE A 114 22.71 -24.99 16.52
C PHE A 114 22.50 -26.42 16.02
N LEU A 115 22.00 -26.61 14.78
CA LEU A 115 21.57 -27.92 14.26
C LEU A 115 22.44 -28.43 13.10
N HIS A 116 23.38 -27.60 12.60
CA HIS A 116 24.39 -27.98 11.63
C HIS A 116 25.47 -28.85 12.30
N SER A 117 25.82 -29.96 11.67
CA SER A 117 26.96 -30.81 12.05
C SER A 117 27.55 -31.49 10.83
N ALA A 118 28.76 -32.06 10.97
CA ALA A 118 29.39 -32.83 9.89
C ALA A 118 28.60 -34.12 9.51
N GLU A 119 27.78 -34.64 10.43
CA GLU A 119 26.95 -35.84 10.22
C GLU A 119 25.55 -35.48 9.71
N ARG A 120 24.97 -34.39 10.24
CA ARG A 120 23.66 -33.83 9.85
C ARG A 120 23.84 -32.36 9.45
N PRO A 121 24.29 -32.07 8.21
CA PRO A 121 24.57 -30.72 7.77
C PRO A 121 23.28 -29.93 7.50
N VAL A 122 23.31 -28.64 7.82
CA VAL A 122 22.36 -27.65 7.30
C VAL A 122 22.96 -27.01 6.05
N GLU A 123 22.15 -26.89 5.01
CA GLU A 123 22.55 -26.51 3.65
C GLU A 123 22.72 -24.97 3.50
N SER A 124 22.75 -24.44 2.28
CA SER A 124 22.67 -22.99 2.06
C SER A 124 21.23 -22.46 2.21
N HIS A 125 21.03 -21.19 2.58
CA HIS A 125 19.69 -20.61 2.82
C HIS A 125 18.67 -20.91 1.71
N GLY A 126 19.05 -20.74 0.44
CA GLY A 126 18.15 -21.02 -0.69
C GLY A 126 17.81 -22.51 -0.84
N ALA A 127 18.75 -23.40 -0.53
CA ALA A 127 18.53 -24.85 -0.58
C ALA A 127 17.68 -25.33 0.62
N PHE A 128 17.97 -24.83 1.83
CA PHE A 128 17.16 -25.02 3.03
C PHE A 128 15.71 -24.59 2.80
N ASN A 129 15.46 -23.39 2.26
CA ASN A 129 14.09 -22.93 2.00
C ASN A 129 13.35 -23.78 0.94
N VAL A 130 14.06 -24.40 -0.01
CA VAL A 130 13.45 -25.35 -0.94
C VAL A 130 13.16 -26.67 -0.22
N ARG A 131 14.14 -27.26 0.45
CA ARG A 131 14.00 -28.55 1.14
C ARG A 131 12.94 -28.49 2.24
N GLU A 132 13.11 -27.61 3.21
CA GLU A 132 12.34 -27.63 4.46
C GLU A 132 10.89 -27.14 4.32
N TYR A 133 10.52 -26.49 3.22
CA TYR A 133 9.14 -26.04 2.94
C TYR A 133 8.50 -26.69 1.70
N ARG A 134 9.28 -27.26 0.76
CA ARG A 134 8.80 -27.71 -0.57
C ARG A 134 9.23 -29.13 -0.96
N THR A 135 9.77 -29.94 -0.04
CA THR A 135 10.08 -31.36 -0.32
C THR A 135 9.59 -32.32 0.77
N VAL A 136 9.46 -33.59 0.40
CA VAL A 136 8.99 -34.66 1.30
C VAL A 136 10.11 -35.15 2.22
N ASP A 137 11.36 -35.10 1.76
CA ASP A 137 12.61 -35.48 2.44
C ASP A 137 13.26 -34.36 3.26
N ARG A 138 12.47 -33.34 3.62
CA ARG A 138 12.80 -32.33 4.63
C ARG A 138 13.22 -32.93 5.97
N ARG A 139 14.25 -32.35 6.58
CA ARG A 139 14.73 -32.68 7.94
C ARG A 139 13.90 -31.98 9.01
N PHE A 140 13.43 -30.77 8.75
CA PHE A 140 12.73 -29.95 9.72
C PHE A 140 11.25 -29.81 9.37
N VAL A 141 10.40 -29.73 10.40
CA VAL A 141 9.09 -29.06 10.27
C VAL A 141 9.24 -27.68 10.92
N CYS A 142 9.16 -26.64 10.09
CA CYS A 142 9.31 -25.25 10.49
C CYS A 142 7.93 -24.57 10.58
N GLY A 143 7.73 -23.74 11.59
CA GLY A 143 6.51 -22.93 11.72
C GLY A 143 6.64 -21.83 12.77
N SER A 144 5.53 -21.18 13.06
CA SER A 144 5.42 -20.15 14.09
C SER A 144 4.26 -20.46 15.04
N LEU A 145 4.44 -20.10 16.30
CA LEU A 145 3.35 -19.88 17.24
C LEU A 145 3.09 -18.37 17.33
N VAL A 146 1.83 -17.96 17.26
CA VAL A 146 1.44 -16.54 17.34
C VAL A 146 0.39 -16.36 18.43
N HIS A 147 0.58 -15.37 19.31
CA HIS A 147 -0.42 -14.90 20.25
C HIS A 147 -1.01 -13.58 19.75
N TYR A 148 -2.31 -13.59 19.49
CA TYR A 148 -3.08 -12.42 19.07
C TYR A 148 -3.60 -11.71 20.32
N LEU A 149 -2.84 -10.71 20.80
CA LEU A 149 -3.03 -10.08 22.12
C LEU A 149 -4.39 -9.38 22.28
N ASP A 150 -5.00 -8.96 21.17
CA ASP A 150 -6.32 -8.32 21.16
C ASP A 150 -7.49 -9.32 21.20
N ALA A 151 -7.24 -10.58 20.81
CA ALA A 151 -8.21 -11.69 20.76
C ALA A 151 -7.90 -12.82 21.78
N ASP A 152 -6.87 -12.63 22.61
CA ASP A 152 -6.24 -13.61 23.53
C ASP A 152 -6.13 -15.04 22.96
N THR A 153 -5.75 -15.15 21.68
CA THR A 153 -5.81 -16.40 20.92
C THR A 153 -4.44 -16.88 20.46
N TRP A 154 -4.19 -18.18 20.62
CA TRP A 154 -2.92 -18.84 20.32
C TRP A 154 -3.05 -19.68 19.04
N THR A 155 -2.20 -19.43 18.04
CA THR A 155 -2.21 -20.18 16.77
C THR A 155 -0.90 -20.94 16.54
N PHE A 156 -1.02 -22.06 15.84
CA PHE A 156 0.04 -22.75 15.11
C PHE A 156 -0.11 -22.36 13.63
N GLU A 157 0.94 -21.76 13.07
CA GLU A 157 0.96 -21.23 11.71
C GLU A 157 2.15 -21.81 10.94
N MET A 158 1.89 -22.31 9.73
CA MET A 158 2.89 -22.76 8.77
C MET A 158 3.10 -21.70 7.70
N LEU A 159 4.23 -21.73 6.99
CA LEU A 159 4.44 -20.81 5.87
C LEU A 159 3.34 -21.00 4.81
N ALA A 160 2.83 -19.90 4.24
CA ALA A 160 1.76 -19.92 3.24
C ALA A 160 2.11 -20.80 2.01
N GLY A 161 3.39 -20.89 1.66
CA GLY A 161 3.92 -21.76 0.60
C GLY A 161 4.24 -23.22 1.02
N ASP A 162 4.08 -23.61 2.28
CA ASP A 162 4.47 -24.95 2.73
C ASP A 162 3.53 -26.05 2.18
N ASP A 163 4.13 -27.10 1.59
CA ASP A 163 3.43 -28.27 1.03
C ASP A 163 3.42 -29.53 1.93
N LEU A 164 3.68 -29.38 3.23
CA LEU A 164 3.67 -30.49 4.18
C LEU A 164 2.31 -31.21 4.21
N ALA A 165 2.32 -32.51 3.96
CA ALA A 165 1.12 -33.35 3.97
C ALA A 165 0.39 -33.32 5.32
N GLY A 166 -0.94 -33.27 5.30
CA GLY A 166 -1.78 -33.03 6.49
C GLY A 166 -1.57 -33.99 7.67
N ASP A 167 -1.21 -35.25 7.43
CA ASP A 167 -0.90 -36.21 8.52
C ASP A 167 0.39 -35.82 9.28
N ARG A 168 1.37 -35.23 8.59
CA ARG A 168 2.60 -34.67 9.16
C ARG A 168 2.35 -33.32 9.82
N VAL A 169 1.48 -32.47 9.23
CA VAL A 169 1.01 -31.22 9.85
C VAL A 169 0.35 -31.51 11.20
N LEU A 170 -0.61 -32.43 11.23
CA LEU A 170 -1.31 -32.79 12.45
C LEU A 170 -0.38 -33.42 13.49
N ARG A 171 0.58 -34.28 13.10
CA ARG A 171 1.58 -34.81 14.04
C ARG A 171 2.49 -33.71 14.60
N ALA A 172 2.83 -32.70 13.81
CA ALA A 172 3.60 -31.54 14.28
C ALA A 172 2.77 -30.68 15.24
N PHE A 173 1.48 -30.45 14.93
CA PHE A 173 0.53 -29.75 15.79
C PHE A 173 0.34 -30.48 17.12
N GLU A 174 0.00 -31.78 17.11
CA GLU A 174 -0.18 -32.62 18.30
C GLU A 174 1.08 -32.58 19.20
N GLN A 175 2.28 -32.65 18.60
CA GLN A 175 3.54 -32.62 19.33
C GLN A 175 3.90 -31.25 19.91
N VAL A 176 3.69 -30.15 19.17
CA VAL A 176 3.93 -28.78 19.68
C VAL A 176 2.93 -28.43 20.77
N ARG A 177 1.68 -28.86 20.63
CA ARG A 177 0.62 -28.70 21.64
C ARG A 177 0.97 -29.33 22.98
N GLU A 178 1.62 -30.49 22.99
CA GLU A 178 2.08 -31.16 24.22
C GLU A 178 3.30 -30.46 24.86
N ALA A 179 3.96 -29.55 24.14
CA ALA A 179 5.18 -28.86 24.56
C ALA A 179 4.98 -27.40 25.01
N VAL A 180 3.74 -26.90 25.04
CA VAL A 180 3.39 -25.52 25.45
C VAL A 180 2.26 -25.47 26.47
N TYR A 181 2.29 -24.52 27.40
CA TYR A 181 1.30 -24.42 28.48
C TYR A 181 -0.12 -24.08 27.97
N PHE A 182 -0.22 -23.35 26.86
CA PHE A 182 -1.48 -23.01 26.17
C PHE A 182 -1.96 -24.12 25.21
N GLY A 183 -1.54 -25.37 25.42
CA GLY A 183 -1.85 -26.49 24.52
C GLY A 183 -3.36 -26.76 24.33
N GLU A 184 -4.20 -26.51 25.34
CA GLU A 184 -5.66 -26.67 25.20
C GLU A 184 -6.29 -25.53 24.38
N ASP A 185 -5.66 -24.36 24.38
CA ASP A 185 -6.11 -23.15 23.68
C ASP A 185 -5.49 -22.95 22.29
N LEU A 186 -4.43 -23.70 21.97
CA LEU A 186 -3.79 -23.68 20.66
C LEU A 186 -4.77 -24.06 19.53
N ARG A 187 -4.83 -23.22 18.49
CA ARG A 187 -5.60 -23.42 17.26
C ARG A 187 -4.68 -23.60 16.06
N TYR A 188 -5.14 -24.25 15.01
CA TYR A 188 -4.42 -24.24 13.72
C TYR A 188 -5.02 -23.14 12.84
N ARG A 189 -4.19 -22.17 12.40
CA ARG A 189 -4.60 -21.15 11.43
C ARG A 189 -3.96 -21.48 10.08
N SER A 190 -4.81 -21.60 9.07
CA SER A 190 -4.41 -21.78 7.67
C SER A 190 -4.04 -20.43 7.06
N LEU A 191 -2.90 -20.34 6.38
CA LEU A 191 -2.44 -19.09 5.74
C LEU A 191 -2.72 -19.03 4.24
N SER A 192 -3.14 -20.13 3.60
CA SER A 192 -3.32 -20.19 2.15
C SER A 192 -4.27 -21.30 1.67
N ASP A 193 -4.75 -21.16 0.43
CA ASP A 193 -5.44 -22.23 -0.32
C ASP A 193 -4.60 -23.53 -0.38
N LEU A 194 -3.26 -23.43 -0.32
CA LEU A 194 -2.37 -24.58 -0.27
C LEU A 194 -2.44 -25.29 1.09
N ASN A 195 -2.33 -24.56 2.21
CA ASN A 195 -2.44 -25.14 3.54
C ASN A 195 -3.81 -25.83 3.71
N ASP A 196 -4.91 -25.18 3.33
CA ASP A 196 -6.28 -25.73 3.39
C ASP A 196 -6.40 -27.07 2.64
N ARG A 197 -5.82 -27.18 1.45
CA ARG A 197 -5.81 -28.44 0.68
C ARG A 197 -4.96 -29.52 1.33
N GLN A 198 -3.81 -29.17 1.90
CA GLN A 198 -2.94 -30.15 2.58
C GLN A 198 -3.60 -30.74 3.83
N ILE A 199 -4.30 -29.92 4.62
CA ILE A 199 -4.99 -30.39 5.83
C ILE A 199 -6.38 -31.00 5.56
N ALA A 200 -6.90 -30.96 4.33
CA ALA A 200 -8.29 -31.35 4.04
C ALA A 200 -8.66 -32.77 4.53
N GLY A 201 -7.73 -33.74 4.44
CA GLY A 201 -7.93 -35.11 4.92
C GLY A 201 -7.81 -35.31 6.44
N VAL A 202 -7.45 -34.27 7.19
CA VAL A 202 -7.28 -34.29 8.66
C VAL A 202 -8.01 -33.14 9.37
N ARG A 203 -8.75 -32.29 8.65
CA ARG A 203 -9.33 -31.03 9.13
C ARG A 203 -10.16 -31.20 10.40
N ASP A 204 -10.97 -32.27 10.46
CA ASP A 204 -11.85 -32.59 11.60
C ASP A 204 -11.09 -33.01 12.89
N ARG A 205 -9.76 -33.18 12.80
CA ARG A 205 -8.86 -33.46 13.95
C ARG A 205 -8.03 -32.25 14.38
N LEU A 206 -8.08 -31.14 13.65
CA LEU A 206 -7.42 -29.89 14.00
C LEU A 206 -8.45 -28.90 14.56
N PRO A 207 -8.17 -28.20 15.68
CA PRO A 207 -8.99 -27.08 16.12
C PRO A 207 -8.69 -25.86 15.24
N ILE A 208 -9.35 -25.80 14.07
CA ILE A 208 -9.18 -24.73 13.08
C ILE A 208 -9.73 -23.40 13.63
N ILE A 209 -9.02 -22.29 13.37
CA ILE A 209 -9.55 -20.94 13.46
C ILE A 209 -9.47 -20.23 12.11
N ALA A 210 -10.46 -19.39 11.79
CA ALA A 210 -10.48 -18.58 10.57
C ALA A 210 -9.77 -17.22 10.78
N THR A 211 -9.07 -16.71 9.76
CA THR A 211 -8.46 -15.37 9.84
C THR A 211 -9.50 -14.27 10.05
N ASP A 212 -10.69 -14.42 9.48
CA ASP A 212 -11.80 -13.46 9.64
C ASP A 212 -12.35 -13.42 11.09
N GLU A 213 -12.13 -14.48 11.89
CA GLU A 213 -12.48 -14.55 13.32
C GLU A 213 -11.50 -13.73 14.16
N LEU A 214 -10.19 -13.87 13.90
CA LEU A 214 -9.12 -13.07 14.52
C LEU A 214 -9.25 -11.57 14.17
N LEU A 215 -9.59 -11.26 12.91
CA LEU A 215 -9.96 -9.91 12.47
C LEU A 215 -11.24 -9.40 13.14
N GLY A 216 -12.12 -10.31 13.57
CA GLY A 216 -13.34 -10.04 14.31
C GLY A 216 -13.08 -9.32 15.63
N ASP A 217 -11.98 -9.62 16.32
CA ASP A 217 -11.63 -9.03 17.62
C ASP A 217 -10.50 -7.97 17.56
N LEU A 218 -9.65 -7.96 16.52
CA LEU A 218 -8.54 -7.01 16.37
C LEU A 218 -8.95 -5.55 16.67
N ARG A 219 -8.31 -4.94 17.67
CA ARG A 219 -8.67 -3.61 18.18
C ARG A 219 -7.80 -2.51 17.59
N TYR A 220 -6.49 -2.72 17.48
CA TYR A 220 -5.54 -1.75 16.90
C TYR A 220 -5.06 -2.18 15.50
N GLN A 221 -5.00 -1.23 14.58
CA GLN A 221 -4.50 -1.45 13.22
C GLN A 221 -3.72 -0.21 12.73
N PRO A 222 -2.38 -0.29 12.58
CA PRO A 222 -1.61 0.74 11.89
C PRO A 222 -1.84 0.65 10.37
N LEU A 223 -1.94 1.81 9.71
CA LEU A 223 -2.23 1.89 8.27
C LEU A 223 -1.26 2.85 7.56
N THR A 224 -1.04 4.02 8.16
CA THR A 224 0.11 4.88 7.87
C THR A 224 0.81 5.14 9.19
N GLN A 225 2.01 4.58 9.35
CA GLN A 225 2.83 4.73 10.56
C GLN A 225 3.53 6.09 10.60
N GLY A 226 4.08 6.45 11.76
CA GLY A 226 4.95 7.62 11.94
C GLY A 226 4.50 8.57 13.06
N VAL A 227 5.07 9.78 13.05
CA VAL A 227 4.82 10.83 14.06
C VAL A 227 4.08 12.00 13.42
N THR A 228 3.11 12.59 14.13
CA THR A 228 2.44 13.83 13.72
C THR A 228 2.09 14.72 14.91
N PHE A 229 1.76 15.97 14.62
CA PHE A 229 1.30 16.96 15.57
C PHE A 229 0.01 17.60 15.06
N GLY A 230 -1.03 17.69 15.88
CA GLY A 230 -2.33 18.23 15.48
C GLY A 230 -3.19 18.62 16.67
N TYR A 231 -4.16 19.51 16.46
CA TYR A 231 -5.23 19.75 17.44
C TYR A 231 -6.18 18.55 17.39
N LEU A 232 -6.24 17.77 18.48
CA LEU A 232 -7.10 16.60 18.55
C LEU A 232 -8.57 17.03 18.51
N ARG A 233 -9.39 16.32 17.74
CA ARG A 233 -10.83 16.57 17.63
C ARG A 233 -11.60 15.26 17.53
N ILE A 234 -12.36 14.93 18.57
CA ILE A 234 -13.27 13.77 18.57
C ILE A 234 -14.57 14.15 17.86
N VAL A 235 -14.80 13.55 16.70
CA VAL A 235 -15.94 13.85 15.82
C VAL A 235 -17.18 13.07 16.28
N ARG A 236 -17.90 13.64 17.25
CA ARG A 236 -19.15 13.06 17.79
C ARG A 236 -20.35 13.33 16.86
N GLY A 237 -20.37 12.65 15.71
CA GLY A 237 -21.45 12.72 14.72
C GLY A 237 -20.92 12.66 13.27
N PRO A 238 -21.75 13.00 12.27
CA PRO A 238 -21.30 13.12 10.88
C PRO A 238 -20.17 14.15 10.70
N LEU A 239 -19.13 13.79 9.95
CA LEU A 239 -18.00 14.68 9.68
C LEU A 239 -18.37 15.75 8.64
N ASP A 240 -18.52 17.00 9.09
CA ASP A 240 -18.54 18.14 8.18
C ASP A 240 -17.13 18.41 7.63
N MET A 241 -16.87 17.86 6.44
CA MET A 241 -15.63 18.05 5.68
C MET A 241 -15.33 19.51 5.30
N ALA A 242 -16.33 20.39 5.28
CA ALA A 242 -16.12 21.83 5.07
C ALA A 242 -15.61 22.52 6.35
N ALA A 243 -15.93 22.01 7.54
CA ALA A 243 -15.44 22.52 8.82
C ALA A 243 -14.09 21.93 9.28
N VAL A 244 -13.53 20.94 8.56
CA VAL A 244 -12.20 20.37 8.87
C VAL A 244 -11.09 21.37 8.56
N ARG A 245 -10.10 21.46 9.47
CA ARG A 245 -8.92 22.32 9.35
C ARG A 245 -7.65 21.48 9.13
N ARG A 246 -6.73 22.01 8.32
CA ARG A 246 -5.42 21.37 8.02
C ARG A 246 -4.68 20.87 9.25
N ASN A 247 -4.73 21.61 10.36
CA ASN A 247 -3.96 21.33 11.58
C ASN A 247 -4.72 20.48 12.62
N GLU A 248 -5.88 19.93 12.29
CA GLU A 248 -6.61 18.98 13.13
C GLU A 248 -6.07 17.55 12.97
N LEU A 249 -6.08 16.79 14.06
CA LEU A 249 -5.98 15.33 14.11
C LEU A 249 -7.37 14.79 14.45
N LEU A 250 -8.01 14.09 13.52
CA LEU A 250 -9.39 13.65 13.68
C LEU A 250 -9.47 12.27 14.33
N VAL A 251 -10.36 12.13 15.31
CA VAL A 251 -10.90 10.83 15.73
C VAL A 251 -12.33 10.71 15.20
N THR A 252 -12.64 9.69 14.41
CA THR A 252 -13.98 9.44 13.85
C THR A 252 -14.49 8.07 14.26
N ALA A 253 -15.81 7.92 14.47
CA ALA A 253 -16.38 6.62 14.84
C ALA A 253 -16.19 5.61 13.70
N ASP A 254 -16.55 6.02 12.49
CA ASP A 254 -16.35 5.27 11.26
C ASP A 254 -15.22 5.84 10.42
N VAL A 255 -14.75 5.03 9.48
CA VAL A 255 -13.92 5.50 8.36
C VAL A 255 -14.74 6.54 7.56
N PRO A 256 -14.22 7.75 7.28
CA PRO A 256 -14.96 8.74 6.49
C PRO A 256 -14.85 8.42 4.99
N PRO A 257 -15.88 8.70 4.17
CA PRO A 257 -15.88 8.39 2.72
C PRO A 257 -14.84 9.20 1.93
N ASP A 258 -14.44 10.37 2.44
CA ASP A 258 -13.33 11.17 1.96
C ASP A 258 -12.63 11.83 3.16
N LEU A 259 -11.34 12.11 3.02
CA LEU A 259 -10.52 12.71 4.07
C LEU A 259 -9.95 14.04 3.55
N PRO A 260 -10.47 15.20 4.01
CA PRO A 260 -9.83 16.49 3.78
C PRO A 260 -8.37 16.52 4.25
N LEU A 261 -7.61 17.54 3.86
CA LEU A 261 -6.26 17.73 4.36
C LEU A 261 -6.29 17.92 5.89
N THR A 262 -5.66 17.00 6.62
CA THR A 262 -5.55 16.94 8.10
C THR A 262 -4.12 16.55 8.49
N MET A 263 -3.83 16.50 9.79
CA MET A 263 -2.53 16.02 10.31
C MET A 263 -2.48 14.51 10.56
N GLY A 264 -3.63 13.84 10.54
CA GLY A 264 -3.78 12.39 10.69
C GLY A 264 -5.24 11.98 10.90
N LEU A 265 -5.46 10.68 11.05
CA LEU A 265 -6.78 10.08 11.26
C LEU A 265 -6.71 8.90 12.25
N VAL A 266 -7.69 8.82 13.15
CA VAL A 266 -7.94 7.65 14.02
C VAL A 266 -9.40 7.22 13.84
N THR A 267 -9.64 6.00 13.34
CA THR A 267 -11.00 5.47 13.15
C THR A 267 -11.40 4.50 14.24
N GLY A 268 -12.67 4.53 14.67
CA GLY A 268 -13.25 3.56 15.60
C GLY A 268 -13.51 2.19 14.97
N THR A 269 -13.57 2.12 13.63
CA THR A 269 -13.66 0.89 12.83
C THR A 269 -12.37 0.61 12.06
N LEU A 270 -12.09 -0.68 11.82
CA LEU A 270 -10.95 -1.16 11.01
C LEU A 270 -11.09 -0.70 9.56
N GLN A 271 -9.96 -0.53 8.86
CA GLN A 271 -9.90 -0.10 7.46
C GLN A 271 -9.36 -1.22 6.57
N ALA A 272 -9.82 -1.31 5.32
CA ALA A 272 -9.07 -2.02 4.30
C ALA A 272 -7.74 -1.27 4.05
N PRO A 273 -6.56 -1.91 4.01
CA PRO A 273 -5.30 -1.16 3.95
C PRO A 273 -5.09 -0.31 2.69
N LEU A 274 -5.82 -0.62 1.59
CA LEU A 274 -5.85 0.18 0.36
C LEU A 274 -7.13 1.04 0.21
N ALA A 275 -7.85 1.29 1.30
CA ALA A 275 -8.97 2.24 1.32
C ALA A 275 -8.50 3.65 0.90
N HIS A 276 -9.37 4.41 0.24
CA HIS A 276 -9.05 5.72 -0.31
C HIS A 276 -8.41 6.68 0.72
N VAL A 277 -8.89 6.66 1.97
CA VAL A 277 -8.35 7.50 3.05
C VAL A 277 -6.97 7.04 3.56
N GLY A 278 -6.67 5.75 3.51
CA GLY A 278 -5.33 5.21 3.81
C GLY A 278 -4.33 5.64 2.74
N VAL A 279 -4.70 5.53 1.46
CA VAL A 279 -3.91 6.03 0.34
C VAL A 279 -3.68 7.54 0.45
N LEU A 280 -4.70 8.35 0.77
CA LEU A 280 -4.52 9.78 1.02
C LEU A 280 -3.54 10.08 2.16
N SER A 281 -3.66 9.34 3.27
CA SER A 281 -2.81 9.50 4.46
C SER A 281 -1.34 9.18 4.16
N GLN A 282 -1.09 8.08 3.47
CA GLN A 282 0.24 7.66 3.02
C GLN A 282 0.88 8.72 2.10
N ASN A 283 0.14 9.22 1.11
CA ASN A 283 0.65 10.23 0.16
C ASN A 283 0.97 11.59 0.82
N ARG A 284 0.27 11.93 1.92
CA ARG A 284 0.53 13.13 2.72
C ARG A 284 1.64 12.97 3.75
N GLY A 285 2.07 11.74 4.05
CA GLY A 285 2.95 11.43 5.18
C GLY A 285 2.28 11.65 6.54
N THR A 286 0.95 11.58 6.61
CA THR A 286 0.16 11.83 7.82
C THR A 286 -0.32 10.50 8.42
N PRO A 287 -0.05 10.19 9.69
CA PRO A 287 -0.43 8.92 10.30
C PRO A 287 -1.92 8.62 10.26
N ASN A 288 -2.24 7.34 10.04
CA ASN A 288 -3.57 6.78 9.99
C ASN A 288 -3.59 5.44 10.72
N MET A 289 -4.59 5.24 11.58
CA MET A 289 -4.78 4.02 12.34
C MET A 289 -6.26 3.78 12.63
N ALA A 290 -6.63 2.53 12.86
CA ALA A 290 -7.87 2.19 13.55
C ALA A 290 -7.59 1.84 15.02
N LEU A 291 -8.53 2.21 15.89
CA LEU A 291 -8.60 1.77 17.28
C LEU A 291 -10.07 1.61 17.70
N ARG A 292 -10.50 0.36 17.92
CA ARG A 292 -11.85 0.07 18.41
C ARG A 292 -12.09 0.70 19.78
N GLY A 293 -13.03 1.66 19.81
CA GLY A 293 -13.38 2.44 21.01
C GLY A 293 -12.68 3.79 21.14
N ALA A 294 -11.92 4.27 20.15
CA ALA A 294 -11.14 5.52 20.22
C ALA A 294 -11.93 6.77 20.68
N HIS A 295 -13.23 6.83 20.41
CA HIS A 295 -14.12 7.93 20.82
C HIS A 295 -14.25 8.12 22.33
N ASP A 296 -14.10 7.03 23.09
CA ASP A 296 -14.33 7.01 24.54
C ASP A 296 -13.09 6.47 25.30
N ASP A 297 -11.98 6.23 24.59
CA ASP A 297 -10.67 5.89 25.16
C ASP A 297 -10.13 7.07 26.00
N PRO A 298 -9.71 6.85 27.26
CA PRO A 298 -9.16 7.91 28.13
C PRO A 298 -7.98 8.67 27.52
N ARG A 299 -7.16 8.02 26.69
CA ARG A 299 -5.96 8.63 26.08
C ARG A 299 -6.31 9.71 25.06
N PHE A 300 -7.44 9.57 24.36
CA PHE A 300 -7.95 10.57 23.43
C PHE A 300 -8.90 11.56 24.11
N THR A 301 -9.83 11.08 24.93
CA THR A 301 -10.84 11.94 25.59
C THR A 301 -10.25 12.94 26.59
N ALA A 302 -9.14 12.61 27.26
CA ALA A 302 -8.43 13.56 28.13
C ALA A 302 -7.70 14.68 27.36
N LEU A 303 -7.56 14.56 26.04
CA LEU A 303 -6.80 15.48 25.18
C LEU A 303 -7.67 16.16 24.09
N ASP A 304 -8.99 15.94 24.08
CA ASP A 304 -9.88 16.51 23.06
C ASP A 304 -9.82 18.05 23.04
N GLY A 305 -9.72 18.64 21.85
CA GLY A 305 -9.46 20.06 21.62
C GLY A 305 -8.03 20.55 21.88
N GLN A 306 -7.14 19.72 22.45
CA GLN A 306 -5.76 20.11 22.77
C GLN A 306 -4.80 19.84 21.61
N LEU A 307 -3.65 20.54 21.61
CA LEU A 307 -2.55 20.22 20.70
C LEU A 307 -1.82 18.96 21.20
N VAL A 308 -1.77 17.92 20.38
CA VAL A 308 -1.15 16.62 20.71
C VAL A 308 -0.05 16.24 19.72
N ARG A 309 0.86 15.38 20.18
CA ARG A 309 1.68 14.50 19.36
C ARG A 309 1.00 13.14 19.31
N LEU A 310 0.91 12.56 18.12
CA LEU A 310 0.54 11.16 17.91
C LEU A 310 1.73 10.43 17.29
N PHE A 311 2.04 9.26 17.80
CA PHE A 311 2.94 8.26 17.22
C PHE A 311 2.14 6.99 16.94
N VAL A 312 2.19 6.52 15.69
CA VAL A 312 1.60 5.26 15.21
C VAL A 312 2.74 4.33 14.85
N GLY A 313 2.97 3.30 15.66
CA GLY A 313 3.98 2.26 15.43
C GLY A 313 3.37 0.97 14.85
N PRO A 314 4.19 -0.02 14.47
CA PRO A 314 3.73 -1.26 13.83
C PRO A 314 2.94 -2.18 14.78
N GLN A 315 3.13 -2.06 16.09
CA GLN A 315 2.56 -2.97 17.09
C GLN A 315 1.69 -2.24 18.13
N ASP A 316 2.06 -1.01 18.49
CA ASP A 316 1.38 -0.17 19.49
C ASP A 316 1.46 1.33 19.08
N PHE A 317 0.75 2.22 19.78
CA PHE A 317 0.68 3.67 19.49
C PHE A 317 0.75 4.53 20.76
N LYS A 318 1.11 5.82 20.63
CA LYS A 318 1.15 6.78 21.74
C LYS A 318 0.52 8.12 21.35
N VAL A 319 -0.31 8.70 22.21
CA VAL A 319 -0.84 10.08 22.10
C VAL A 319 -0.54 10.86 23.37
N GLU A 320 -0.04 12.08 23.25
CA GLU A 320 0.41 12.92 24.36
C GLU A 320 0.28 14.41 24.04
N ALA A 321 0.13 15.27 25.06
CA ALA A 321 0.06 16.73 24.86
C ALA A 321 1.38 17.29 24.30
N ALA A 322 1.29 18.23 23.36
CA ALA A 322 2.45 18.77 22.64
C ALA A 322 2.55 20.30 22.69
N ARG A 323 3.79 20.81 22.53
CA ARG A 323 4.08 22.24 22.55
C ARG A 323 3.86 22.88 21.16
N PRO A 324 3.33 24.12 21.08
CA PRO A 324 3.15 24.83 19.82
C PRO A 324 4.43 24.98 18.99
N GLU A 325 5.59 25.12 19.62
CA GLU A 325 6.90 25.29 18.96
C GLU A 325 7.33 24.04 18.19
N ASP A 326 6.99 22.85 18.70
CA ASP A 326 7.30 21.57 18.06
C ASP A 326 6.34 21.29 16.90
N ALA A 327 5.04 21.54 17.11
CA ALA A 327 4.03 21.41 16.06
C ALA A 327 4.26 22.40 14.91
N ASN A 328 4.55 23.67 15.20
CA ASN A 328 4.85 24.67 14.16
C ASN A 328 6.10 24.30 13.35
N ARG A 329 7.14 23.76 14.00
CA ARG A 329 8.35 23.27 13.32
C ARG A 329 8.04 22.09 12.39
N PHE A 330 7.19 21.16 12.84
CA PHE A 330 6.73 20.03 12.04
C PHE A 330 5.87 20.48 10.83
N TRP A 331 4.86 21.32 11.04
CA TRP A 331 3.97 21.83 9.98
C TRP A 331 4.68 22.70 8.93
N ALA A 332 5.78 23.34 9.30
CA ALA A 332 6.66 24.06 8.37
C ALA A 332 7.48 23.08 7.50
N ALA A 333 7.98 21.98 8.09
CA ALA A 333 8.77 20.97 7.39
C ALA A 333 7.96 20.12 6.39
N MET A 334 6.67 19.87 6.65
CA MET A 334 5.84 19.05 5.73
C MET A 334 5.53 19.71 4.38
N ARG A 335 5.59 21.05 4.26
CA ARG A 335 5.35 21.71 2.95
C ARG A 335 6.63 21.63 2.10
N PRO A 336 6.54 21.38 0.79
CA PRO A 336 7.68 21.54 -0.11
C PRO A 336 8.35 22.91 0.06
N PRO A 337 9.70 22.99 0.11
CA PRO A 337 10.41 24.25 0.37
C PRO A 337 10.43 25.19 -0.84
N ARG A 338 10.09 24.69 -2.04
CA ARG A 338 10.05 25.45 -3.30
C ARG A 338 8.70 25.25 -3.98
N PRO A 339 8.15 26.26 -4.68
CA PRO A 339 7.00 26.07 -5.56
C PRO A 339 7.29 25.08 -6.69
N PHE A 340 6.25 24.40 -7.16
CA PHE A 340 6.31 23.57 -8.37
C PHE A 340 5.50 24.21 -9.49
N THR A 341 6.03 24.23 -10.71
CA THR A 341 5.36 24.75 -11.90
C THR A 341 5.11 23.60 -12.89
N PRO A 342 3.87 23.06 -12.93
CA PRO A 342 3.51 22.01 -13.88
C PRO A 342 3.82 22.38 -15.33
N GLN A 343 4.31 21.42 -16.11
CA GLN A 343 4.53 21.61 -17.54
C GLN A 343 3.20 21.50 -18.30
N VAL A 344 2.97 22.42 -19.25
CA VAL A 344 1.83 22.41 -20.17
C VAL A 344 2.33 22.64 -21.58
N ASP A 345 1.96 21.75 -22.49
CA ASP A 345 1.99 21.96 -23.92
C ASP A 345 0.55 22.04 -24.45
N VAL A 346 0.31 22.99 -25.35
CA VAL A 346 -0.96 23.26 -26.04
C VAL A 346 -0.83 23.19 -27.56
N SER A 347 0.33 22.74 -28.07
CA SER A 347 0.59 22.57 -29.50
C SER A 347 -0.31 21.50 -30.13
N GLU A 348 -0.64 20.46 -29.38
CA GLU A 348 -1.47 19.34 -29.82
C GLU A 348 -2.95 19.53 -29.47
N SER A 349 -3.81 19.46 -30.48
CA SER A 349 -5.25 19.69 -30.41
C SER A 349 -6.10 18.57 -31.04
N ARG A 350 -5.47 17.52 -31.60
CA ARG A 350 -6.14 16.29 -32.03
C ARG A 350 -6.61 15.49 -30.81
N LEU A 351 -7.57 14.61 -31.01
CA LEU A 351 -7.84 13.54 -30.03
C LEU A 351 -6.76 12.48 -30.18
N LEU A 352 -6.11 12.12 -29.07
CA LEU A 352 -4.97 11.22 -29.04
C LEU A 352 -5.41 9.84 -28.58
N ASP A 353 -5.11 8.77 -29.32
CA ASP A 353 -5.43 7.42 -28.88
C ASP A 353 -4.51 7.00 -27.72
N LEU A 354 -5.10 6.47 -26.64
CA LEU A 354 -4.39 6.20 -25.37
C LEU A 354 -3.13 5.36 -25.58
N CYS A 355 -3.21 4.40 -26.48
CA CYS A 355 -2.21 3.36 -26.67
C CYS A 355 -1.16 3.70 -27.75
N ASP A 356 -1.10 4.98 -28.12
CA ASP A 356 0.00 5.63 -28.86
C ASP A 356 0.76 6.64 -27.96
N LEU A 357 0.28 6.89 -26.74
CA LEU A 357 0.94 7.75 -25.73
C LEU A 357 1.98 6.97 -24.90
N ASN A 358 2.70 7.67 -24.03
CA ASN A 358 3.70 7.13 -23.10
C ASN A 358 3.95 8.15 -21.97
N HIS A 359 4.80 7.82 -20.98
CA HIS A 359 5.10 8.69 -19.81
C HIS A 359 5.57 10.12 -20.17
N THR A 360 6.18 10.35 -21.34
CA THR A 360 6.57 11.72 -21.77
C THR A 360 5.37 12.58 -22.19
N SER A 361 4.18 12.00 -22.31
CA SER A 361 2.94 12.68 -22.76
C SER A 361 2.26 13.52 -21.66
N VAL A 362 2.76 13.49 -20.41
CA VAL A 362 2.17 14.20 -19.27
C VAL A 362 1.93 15.70 -19.54
N PRO A 363 2.83 16.46 -20.20
CA PRO A 363 2.58 17.86 -20.53
C PRO A 363 1.45 18.12 -21.53
N VAL A 364 0.89 17.10 -22.19
CA VAL A 364 -0.21 17.22 -23.18
C VAL A 364 -1.49 16.53 -22.69
N ALA A 365 -1.33 15.38 -22.04
CA ALA A 365 -2.39 14.43 -21.71
C ALA A 365 -2.60 14.19 -20.20
N GLY A 366 -1.74 14.75 -19.34
CA GLY A 366 -1.76 14.54 -17.88
C GLY A 366 -1.22 13.19 -17.42
N ALA A 367 -1.04 13.05 -16.11
CA ALA A 367 -0.42 11.92 -15.43
C ALA A 367 -1.14 10.59 -15.73
N LYS A 368 -2.39 10.46 -15.26
CA LYS A 368 -3.20 9.25 -15.32
C LYS A 368 -3.28 8.63 -16.72
N ALA A 369 -3.50 9.44 -17.76
CA ALA A 369 -3.54 8.95 -19.13
C ALA A 369 -2.17 8.48 -19.64
N SER A 370 -1.10 9.21 -19.32
CA SER A 370 0.26 8.91 -19.79
C SER A 370 0.85 7.67 -19.12
N GLN A 371 0.48 7.40 -17.87
CA GLN A 371 0.87 6.18 -17.14
C GLN A 371 0.07 4.96 -17.63
N LEU A 372 -1.26 5.07 -17.79
CA LEU A 372 -2.06 3.96 -18.32
C LEU A 372 -1.70 3.62 -19.77
N ALA A 373 -1.18 4.59 -20.53
CA ALA A 373 -0.60 4.34 -21.85
C ALA A 373 0.62 3.40 -21.79
N GLU A 374 1.50 3.52 -20.79
CA GLU A 374 2.63 2.59 -20.61
C GLU A 374 2.15 1.15 -20.44
N VAL A 375 1.04 0.94 -19.72
CA VAL A 375 0.40 -0.39 -19.59
C VAL A 375 -0.27 -0.82 -20.90
N CYS A 376 -0.96 0.08 -21.63
CA CYS A 376 -1.54 -0.27 -22.93
C CYS A 376 -0.49 -0.59 -24.01
N ASN A 377 0.74 -0.11 -23.85
CA ASN A 377 1.88 -0.45 -24.69
C ASN A 377 2.44 -1.86 -24.41
N MET A 378 2.00 -2.52 -23.33
CA MET A 378 2.31 -3.94 -23.06
C MET A 378 1.38 -4.92 -23.79
N ARG A 379 0.47 -4.44 -24.66
CA ARG A 379 -0.45 -5.28 -25.45
C ARG A 379 0.33 -6.27 -26.34
N PRO A 380 -0.09 -7.56 -26.45
CA PRO A 380 -1.30 -8.15 -25.87
C PRO A 380 -1.12 -8.74 -24.45
N ARG A 381 0.08 -8.67 -23.84
CA ARG A 381 0.36 -9.28 -22.52
C ARG A 381 -0.49 -8.71 -21.40
N VAL A 382 -0.81 -7.41 -21.45
CA VAL A 382 -1.73 -6.76 -20.51
C VAL A 382 -2.88 -6.13 -21.28
N ARG A 383 -4.11 -6.32 -20.79
CA ARG A 383 -5.32 -5.69 -21.33
C ARG A 383 -5.64 -4.41 -20.56
N THR A 384 -6.07 -3.38 -21.27
CA THR A 384 -6.72 -2.17 -20.72
C THR A 384 -8.03 -1.93 -21.49
N PRO A 385 -8.90 -1.00 -21.05
CA PRO A 385 -10.07 -0.60 -21.85
C PRO A 385 -9.72 0.12 -23.17
N GLY A 386 -8.45 0.46 -23.39
CA GLY A 386 -8.06 1.47 -24.36
C GLY A 386 -8.67 2.83 -24.02
N GLY A 387 -8.95 3.62 -25.05
CA GLY A 387 -9.54 4.96 -24.92
C GLY A 387 -8.86 5.99 -25.81
N PHE A 388 -9.27 7.25 -25.67
CA PHE A 388 -8.60 8.41 -26.26
C PHE A 388 -8.60 9.58 -25.28
N VAL A 389 -7.72 10.56 -25.51
CA VAL A 389 -7.55 11.74 -24.67
C VAL A 389 -7.96 13.00 -25.41
N ILE A 390 -8.68 13.88 -24.73
CA ILE A 390 -8.86 15.30 -25.09
C ILE A 390 -7.70 16.09 -24.45
N PRO A 391 -6.71 16.59 -25.22
CA PRO A 391 -5.51 17.22 -24.65
C PRO A 391 -5.76 18.62 -24.06
N PHE A 392 -4.81 19.10 -23.26
CA PHE A 392 -4.88 20.39 -22.54
C PHE A 392 -5.17 21.61 -23.41
N ALA A 393 -4.81 21.58 -24.70
CA ALA A 393 -5.11 22.65 -25.64
C ALA A 393 -6.60 23.05 -25.63
N HIS A 394 -7.52 22.07 -25.51
CA HIS A 394 -8.96 22.35 -25.47
C HIS A 394 -9.41 23.03 -24.18
N TYR A 395 -8.87 22.61 -23.03
CA TYR A 395 -9.13 23.23 -21.73
C TYR A 395 -8.63 24.68 -21.70
N ARG A 396 -7.37 24.91 -22.08
CA ARG A 396 -6.77 26.25 -22.17
C ARG A 396 -7.53 27.15 -23.14
N GLN A 397 -7.87 26.63 -24.32
CA GLN A 397 -8.67 27.33 -25.31
C GLN A 397 -10.08 27.69 -24.78
N HIS A 398 -10.72 26.82 -23.99
CA HIS A 398 -12.02 27.11 -23.38
C HIS A 398 -11.93 28.21 -22.32
N LEU A 399 -10.90 28.22 -21.46
CA LEU A 399 -10.68 29.31 -20.51
C LEU A 399 -10.42 30.65 -21.22
N THR A 400 -9.53 30.66 -22.23
CA THR A 400 -9.14 31.88 -22.94
C THR A 400 -10.27 32.45 -23.80
N ARG A 401 -10.99 31.63 -24.58
CA ARG A 401 -12.09 32.11 -25.44
C ARG A 401 -13.28 32.68 -24.65
N ASN A 402 -13.43 32.29 -23.39
CA ASN A 402 -14.46 32.80 -22.49
C ASN A 402 -13.92 33.82 -21.47
N ASN A 403 -12.71 34.37 -21.69
CA ASN A 403 -12.06 35.42 -20.89
C ASN A 403 -11.81 35.07 -19.40
N LEU A 404 -11.85 33.80 -19.00
CA LEU A 404 -11.77 33.40 -17.59
C LEU A 404 -10.37 33.61 -16.98
N VAL A 405 -9.32 33.62 -17.80
CA VAL A 405 -7.92 33.71 -17.34
C VAL A 405 -7.69 34.91 -16.43
N VAL A 406 -8.20 36.10 -16.81
CA VAL A 406 -8.03 37.34 -16.03
C VAL A 406 -8.76 37.27 -14.68
N GLY A 407 -9.96 36.70 -14.64
CA GLY A 407 -10.71 36.51 -13.40
C GLY A 407 -10.05 35.50 -12.46
N ILE A 408 -9.51 34.40 -13.01
CA ILE A 408 -8.70 33.43 -12.26
C ILE A 408 -7.43 34.11 -11.71
N ASP A 409 -6.73 34.91 -12.52
CA ASP A 409 -5.53 35.62 -12.08
C ASP A 409 -5.79 36.60 -10.95
N GLN A 410 -6.92 37.33 -10.99
CA GLN A 410 -7.38 38.23 -9.94
C GLN A 410 -7.75 37.47 -8.66
N MET A 411 -8.56 36.41 -8.78
CA MET A 411 -8.93 35.52 -7.67
C MET A 411 -7.68 34.95 -6.96
N LEU A 412 -6.66 34.53 -7.71
CA LEU A 412 -5.44 33.93 -7.17
C LEU A 412 -4.50 34.90 -6.45
N VAL A 413 -4.65 36.22 -6.59
CA VAL A 413 -3.83 37.21 -5.86
C VAL A 413 -4.56 37.85 -4.67
N ASP A 414 -5.89 37.81 -4.68
CA ASP A 414 -6.76 38.35 -3.64
C ASP A 414 -6.38 37.84 -2.23
N GLY A 415 -6.44 38.74 -1.24
CA GLY A 415 -6.08 38.45 0.15
C GLY A 415 -7.10 37.55 0.85
N ALA A 416 -8.39 37.90 0.75
CA ALA A 416 -9.45 37.14 1.39
C ALA A 416 -9.56 35.72 0.77
N PHE A 417 -9.34 35.57 -0.53
CA PHE A 417 -9.30 34.25 -1.17
C PHE A 417 -8.17 33.34 -0.65
N ARG A 418 -6.98 33.88 -0.40
CA ARG A 418 -5.86 33.10 0.13
C ARG A 418 -6.02 32.82 1.62
N ASP A 419 -6.44 33.83 2.36
CA ASP A 419 -6.32 33.85 3.83
C ASP A 419 -7.62 33.42 4.54
N ASP A 420 -8.80 33.48 3.89
CA ASP A 420 -10.09 33.00 4.39
C ASP A 420 -10.68 31.84 3.55
N ARG A 421 -10.89 30.68 4.18
CA ARG A 421 -11.31 29.44 3.50
C ARG A 421 -12.79 29.41 3.07
N PRO A 422 -13.76 29.95 3.84
CA PRO A 422 -15.13 30.16 3.36
C PRO A 422 -15.22 31.04 2.10
N THR A 423 -14.51 32.17 2.08
CA THR A 423 -14.42 33.06 0.89
C THR A 423 -13.79 32.33 -0.29
N ARG A 424 -12.72 31.57 -0.06
CA ARG A 424 -12.11 30.70 -1.07
C ARG A 424 -13.10 29.72 -1.70
N ASP A 425 -13.87 28.98 -0.89
CA ASP A 425 -14.87 28.06 -1.42
C ASP A 425 -16.00 28.78 -2.18
N GLY A 426 -16.38 29.98 -1.74
CA GLY A 426 -17.29 30.86 -2.47
C GLY A 426 -16.81 31.13 -3.91
N HIS A 427 -15.62 31.73 -4.06
CA HIS A 427 -15.06 32.06 -5.38
C HIS A 427 -14.78 30.80 -6.23
N LEU A 428 -14.29 29.71 -5.62
CA LEU A 428 -14.06 28.45 -6.33
C LEU A 428 -15.39 27.83 -6.82
N ARG A 429 -16.48 27.93 -6.05
CA ARG A 429 -17.82 27.49 -6.50
C ARG A 429 -18.32 28.31 -7.67
N GLU A 430 -18.21 29.64 -7.61
CA GLU A 430 -18.59 30.53 -8.72
C GLU A 430 -17.82 30.20 -10.01
N LEU A 431 -16.50 29.97 -9.92
CA LEU A 431 -15.68 29.57 -11.07
C LEU A 431 -16.12 28.22 -11.67
N ARG A 432 -16.44 27.22 -10.83
CA ARG A 432 -17.00 25.92 -11.29
C ARG A 432 -18.34 26.12 -12.01
N ASP A 433 -19.23 26.91 -11.42
CA ASP A 433 -20.55 27.24 -11.98
C ASP A 433 -20.47 27.95 -13.33
N ILE A 434 -19.49 28.85 -13.50
CA ILE A 434 -19.23 29.53 -14.78
C ILE A 434 -18.76 28.52 -15.84
N ILE A 435 -17.76 27.70 -15.54
CA ILE A 435 -17.25 26.66 -16.46
C ILE A 435 -18.37 25.68 -16.86
N GLY A 436 -19.23 25.30 -15.90
CA GLY A 436 -20.38 24.42 -16.14
C GLY A 436 -21.42 24.96 -17.13
N ARG A 437 -21.48 26.28 -17.35
CA ARG A 437 -22.49 26.93 -18.22
C ARG A 437 -21.94 27.32 -19.59
N LEU A 438 -20.63 27.58 -19.70
CA LEU A 438 -20.01 28.10 -20.92
C LEU A 438 -20.00 27.08 -22.08
N PRO A 439 -20.05 27.53 -23.35
CA PRO A 439 -20.10 26.63 -24.50
C PRO A 439 -18.78 25.90 -24.73
N VAL A 440 -18.86 24.58 -24.97
CA VAL A 440 -17.75 23.76 -25.47
C VAL A 440 -17.67 23.89 -27.00
N ASP A 441 -16.47 23.80 -27.57
CA ASP A 441 -16.25 23.91 -29.01
C ASP A 441 -17.01 22.81 -29.79
N ARG A 442 -17.93 23.20 -30.67
CA ARG A 442 -18.74 22.26 -31.46
C ARG A 442 -17.90 21.36 -32.39
N GLY A 443 -16.70 21.79 -32.78
CA GLY A 443 -15.74 20.98 -33.53
C GLY A 443 -15.10 19.89 -32.67
N LEU A 444 -14.72 20.20 -31.42
CA LEU A 444 -14.32 19.20 -30.42
C LEU A 444 -15.44 18.18 -30.19
N VAL A 445 -16.66 18.64 -29.88
CA VAL A 445 -17.78 17.75 -29.53
C VAL A 445 -18.12 16.79 -30.68
N ARG A 446 -18.13 17.25 -31.94
CA ARG A 446 -18.29 16.37 -33.11
C ARG A 446 -17.16 15.33 -33.25
N GLN A 447 -15.93 15.66 -32.89
CA GLN A 447 -14.81 14.72 -32.91
C GLN A 447 -14.92 13.67 -31.80
N VAL A 448 -15.26 14.08 -30.59
CA VAL A 448 -15.49 13.18 -29.44
C VAL A 448 -16.64 12.23 -29.76
N ARG A 449 -17.81 12.75 -30.19
CA ARG A 449 -18.97 11.94 -30.62
C ARG A 449 -18.67 11.01 -31.80
N ARG A 450 -17.64 11.31 -32.62
CA ARG A 450 -17.17 10.41 -33.69
C ARG A 450 -16.30 9.27 -33.14
N LYS A 451 -15.40 9.54 -32.18
CA LYS A 451 -14.59 8.51 -31.51
C LYS A 451 -15.44 7.62 -30.59
N LEU A 452 -16.41 8.16 -29.86
CA LEU A 452 -17.33 7.37 -29.03
C LEU A 452 -18.04 6.26 -29.82
N ARG A 453 -18.36 6.47 -31.10
CA ARG A 453 -19.00 5.45 -31.96
C ARG A 453 -18.14 4.21 -32.22
N SER A 454 -16.81 4.25 -32.07
CA SER A 454 -15.99 3.03 -32.15
C SER A 454 -16.02 2.18 -30.88
N PHE A 455 -16.69 2.62 -29.82
CA PHE A 455 -16.95 1.81 -28.61
C PHE A 455 -18.31 1.08 -28.66
N GLY A 456 -19.05 1.19 -29.77
CA GLY A 456 -20.35 0.55 -29.95
C GLY A 456 -21.41 1.04 -28.96
N THR A 457 -22.16 0.11 -28.36
CA THR A 457 -23.24 0.37 -27.38
C THR A 457 -22.76 0.30 -25.93
N THR A 458 -21.47 0.55 -25.69
CA THR A 458 -20.87 0.48 -24.34
C THR A 458 -21.02 1.83 -23.63
N ARG A 459 -21.29 1.81 -22.32
CA ARG A 459 -21.16 3.02 -21.48
C ARG A 459 -19.70 3.51 -21.51
N THR A 460 -19.49 4.79 -21.25
CA THR A 460 -18.16 5.41 -21.28
C THR A 460 -17.90 6.22 -20.03
N ILE A 461 -16.62 6.38 -19.68
CA ILE A 461 -16.19 7.21 -18.56
C ILE A 461 -15.23 8.30 -19.05
N PHE A 462 -15.49 9.53 -18.63
CA PHE A 462 -14.69 10.71 -18.89
C PHE A 462 -13.90 11.00 -17.60
N ARG A 463 -12.66 10.49 -17.52
CA ARG A 463 -11.80 10.61 -16.34
C ARG A 463 -10.91 11.85 -16.44
N SER A 464 -10.77 12.57 -15.33
CA SER A 464 -9.78 13.62 -15.15
C SER A 464 -8.35 13.09 -15.29
N SER A 465 -7.53 13.75 -16.12
CA SER A 465 -6.08 13.53 -16.22
C SER A 465 -5.38 14.88 -16.27
N THR A 466 -4.66 15.25 -15.21
CA THR A 466 -4.01 16.57 -15.07
C THR A 466 -2.49 16.47 -14.99
N ASN A 467 -1.80 17.58 -15.21
CA ASN A 467 -0.37 17.73 -14.95
C ASN A 467 -0.06 18.11 -13.48
N ALA A 468 -1.08 18.27 -12.64
CA ALA A 468 -0.98 18.40 -11.18
C ALA A 468 -1.66 17.20 -10.50
N GLU A 469 -1.08 16.03 -10.75
CA GLU A 469 -1.43 14.70 -10.25
C GLU A 469 -0.16 13.83 -10.38
N ASP A 470 0.06 12.92 -9.43
CA ASP A 470 1.19 11.98 -9.35
C ASP A 470 2.58 12.62 -9.56
N LEU A 471 2.78 13.77 -8.90
CA LEU A 471 4.05 14.47 -8.80
C LEU A 471 4.88 13.94 -7.63
N VAL A 472 6.18 14.25 -7.59
CA VAL A 472 7.05 13.93 -6.46
C VAL A 472 6.48 14.52 -5.17
N GLY A 473 6.03 13.63 -4.27
CA GLY A 473 5.41 13.98 -2.99
C GLY A 473 3.94 14.41 -3.05
N PHE A 474 3.30 14.49 -4.23
CA PHE A 474 1.90 14.91 -4.37
C PHE A 474 1.10 14.00 -5.32
N ASN A 475 0.19 13.22 -4.77
CA ASN A 475 -0.72 12.34 -5.50
C ASN A 475 -2.09 13.01 -5.71
N GLY A 476 -2.69 12.83 -6.89
CA GLY A 476 -4.00 13.42 -7.23
C GLY A 476 -5.22 12.59 -6.81
N ALA A 477 -5.01 11.51 -6.04
CA ALA A 477 -6.03 10.53 -5.63
C ALA A 477 -7.37 11.19 -5.23
N GLY A 478 -8.41 10.92 -6.03
CA GLY A 478 -9.78 11.34 -5.74
C GLY A 478 -10.04 12.85 -5.70
N LEU A 479 -9.11 13.71 -6.13
CA LEU A 479 -9.27 15.18 -6.08
C LEU A 479 -10.21 15.75 -7.17
N TYR A 480 -10.48 14.97 -8.21
CA TYR A 480 -11.05 15.41 -9.48
C TYR A 480 -12.14 14.45 -9.97
N SER A 481 -13.11 14.97 -10.74
CA SER A 481 -14.28 14.21 -11.18
C SER A 481 -13.96 13.19 -12.27
N SER A 482 -14.70 12.08 -12.26
CA SER A 482 -14.83 11.17 -13.41
C SER A 482 -16.31 10.97 -13.71
N VAL A 483 -16.75 11.32 -14.92
CA VAL A 483 -18.17 11.33 -15.29
C VAL A 483 -18.52 10.09 -16.12
N VAL A 484 -19.55 9.36 -15.70
CA VAL A 484 -20.11 8.24 -16.46
C VAL A 484 -21.13 8.76 -17.45
N VAL A 485 -21.02 8.33 -18.71
CA VAL A 485 -21.88 8.71 -19.83
C VAL A 485 -22.43 7.45 -20.47
N ASP A 486 -23.76 7.36 -20.57
CA ASP A 486 -24.45 6.17 -21.06
C ASP A 486 -24.23 5.90 -22.56
N ALA A 487 -24.67 4.71 -23.00
CA ALA A 487 -24.55 4.26 -24.38
C ALA A 487 -25.39 5.13 -25.34
N ASN A 488 -24.82 5.45 -26.52
CA ASN A 488 -25.41 6.32 -27.54
C ASN A 488 -25.70 7.76 -27.08
N PRO A 489 -24.73 8.49 -26.49
CA PRO A 489 -25.00 9.78 -25.86
C PRO A 489 -25.42 10.88 -26.85
N THR A 490 -26.20 11.82 -26.32
CA THR A 490 -26.64 13.04 -26.99
C THR A 490 -25.44 13.98 -27.24
N GLU A 491 -25.71 15.19 -27.73
CA GLU A 491 -24.67 16.23 -27.77
C GLU A 491 -24.43 16.84 -26.39
N GLU A 492 -25.46 16.86 -25.54
CA GLU A 492 -25.45 17.54 -24.24
C GLU A 492 -24.73 16.74 -23.16
N ASP A 493 -24.91 15.40 -23.12
CA ASP A 493 -24.21 14.52 -22.17
C ASP A 493 -22.68 14.64 -22.31
N VAL A 494 -22.20 14.66 -23.57
CA VAL A 494 -20.77 14.82 -23.89
C VAL A 494 -20.26 16.22 -23.54
N VAL A 495 -21.07 17.24 -23.75
CA VAL A 495 -20.73 18.63 -23.37
C VAL A 495 -20.63 18.76 -21.85
N ASN A 496 -21.59 18.20 -21.11
CA ASN A 496 -21.65 18.29 -19.65
C ASN A 496 -20.54 17.48 -18.98
N ALA A 497 -20.25 16.25 -19.47
CA ALA A 497 -19.12 15.47 -18.97
C ALA A 497 -17.76 16.17 -19.16
N ILE A 498 -17.54 16.83 -20.31
CA ILE A 498 -16.31 17.62 -20.55
C ILE A 498 -16.24 18.83 -19.59
N ARG A 499 -17.34 19.57 -19.43
CA ARG A 499 -17.43 20.74 -18.52
C ARG A 499 -17.16 20.37 -17.07
N GLU A 500 -17.78 19.29 -16.58
CA GLU A 500 -17.66 18.86 -15.19
C GLU A 500 -16.23 18.41 -14.86
N VAL A 501 -15.60 17.61 -15.72
CA VAL A 501 -14.18 17.24 -15.57
C VAL A 501 -13.29 18.47 -15.56
N TRP A 502 -13.51 19.44 -16.46
CA TRP A 502 -12.76 20.72 -16.49
C TRP A 502 -13.02 21.60 -15.26
N ALA A 503 -14.25 21.67 -14.76
CA ALA A 503 -14.59 22.41 -13.55
C ALA A 503 -13.97 21.76 -12.29
N SER A 504 -13.83 20.43 -12.27
CA SER A 504 -13.32 19.70 -11.11
C SER A 504 -11.89 20.08 -10.67
N VAL A 505 -11.10 20.68 -11.56
CA VAL A 505 -9.81 21.33 -11.21
C VAL A 505 -9.96 22.29 -10.03
N TRP A 506 -11.09 23.01 -9.98
CA TRP A 506 -11.36 24.12 -9.08
C TRP A 506 -12.27 23.71 -7.91
N THR A 507 -12.27 22.44 -7.50
CA THR A 507 -12.82 22.02 -6.19
C THR A 507 -12.04 22.67 -5.04
N LEU A 508 -12.68 22.87 -3.88
CA LEU A 508 -11.99 23.37 -2.68
C LEU A 508 -10.86 22.41 -2.25
N ARG A 509 -11.15 21.10 -2.19
CA ARG A 509 -10.16 20.06 -1.86
C ARG A 509 -9.00 20.04 -2.87
N GLY A 510 -9.29 20.03 -4.17
CA GLY A 510 -8.25 20.09 -5.21
C GLY A 510 -7.43 21.38 -5.18
N TYR A 511 -8.01 22.52 -4.79
CA TYR A 511 -7.26 23.74 -4.55
C TYR A 511 -6.37 23.65 -3.30
N ASP A 512 -6.95 23.33 -2.14
CA ASP A 512 -6.25 23.37 -0.84
C ASP A 512 -5.02 22.46 -0.82
N GLU A 513 -5.13 21.29 -1.46
CA GLU A 513 -4.02 20.35 -1.66
C GLU A 513 -2.92 20.96 -2.55
N ARG A 514 -3.27 21.52 -3.71
CA ARG A 514 -2.29 22.16 -4.60
C ARG A 514 -1.61 23.37 -3.96
N ASP A 515 -2.31 24.14 -3.13
CA ASP A 515 -1.68 25.20 -2.33
C ASP A 515 -0.68 24.61 -1.35
N PHE A 516 -1.07 23.60 -0.55
CA PHE A 516 -0.18 22.95 0.43
C PHE A 516 1.17 22.58 -0.21
N TYR A 517 1.12 21.91 -1.36
CA TYR A 517 2.27 21.48 -2.16
C TYR A 517 2.92 22.59 -3.01
N ARG A 518 2.42 23.84 -2.92
CA ARG A 518 2.91 25.04 -3.61
C ARG A 518 2.93 24.93 -5.14
N ILE A 519 1.92 24.27 -5.71
CA ILE A 519 1.78 24.08 -7.15
C ILE A 519 1.22 25.36 -7.78
N ASP A 520 1.84 25.87 -8.84
CA ASP A 520 1.31 27.03 -9.56
C ASP A 520 -0.02 26.71 -10.26
N HIS A 521 -1.11 27.15 -9.62
CA HIS A 521 -2.49 27.02 -10.09
C HIS A 521 -2.69 27.58 -11.51
N ARG A 522 -1.85 28.53 -11.97
CA ARG A 522 -1.89 29.07 -13.33
C ARG A 522 -1.42 28.08 -14.39
N GLN A 523 -0.55 27.14 -14.02
CA GLN A 523 -0.05 26.10 -14.92
C GLN A 523 -0.77 24.75 -14.78
N VAL A 524 -1.79 24.65 -13.94
CA VAL A 524 -2.66 23.47 -13.89
C VAL A 524 -3.56 23.41 -15.12
N ALA A 525 -3.57 22.26 -15.81
CA ALA A 525 -4.42 21.97 -16.95
C ALA A 525 -5.12 20.61 -16.81
N MET A 526 -6.28 20.46 -17.44
CA MET A 526 -7.08 19.23 -17.37
C MET A 526 -7.35 18.65 -18.75
N ALA A 527 -6.80 17.47 -19.00
CA ALA A 527 -7.11 16.63 -20.13
C ALA A 527 -8.19 15.64 -19.70
N VAL A 528 -8.93 15.11 -20.67
CA VAL A 528 -10.03 14.16 -20.39
C VAL A 528 -9.72 12.84 -21.06
N LEU A 529 -9.47 11.82 -20.24
CA LEU A 529 -9.28 10.44 -20.65
C LEU A 529 -10.67 9.80 -20.83
N VAL A 530 -11.02 9.46 -22.07
CA VAL A 530 -12.33 8.90 -22.43
C VAL A 530 -12.18 7.42 -22.76
N GLN A 531 -12.80 6.56 -21.95
CA GLN A 531 -12.68 5.09 -22.04
C GLN A 531 -14.05 4.42 -22.13
N PRO A 532 -14.17 3.26 -22.80
CA PRO A 532 -15.31 2.38 -22.64
C PRO A 532 -15.28 1.69 -21.27
N PHE A 533 -16.45 1.31 -20.75
CA PHE A 533 -16.52 0.34 -19.66
C PHE A 533 -16.09 -1.05 -20.12
N VAL A 534 -15.53 -1.85 -19.21
CA VAL A 534 -15.27 -3.28 -19.43
C VAL A 534 -16.58 -4.04 -19.25
N SER A 535 -16.89 -4.99 -20.14
CA SER A 535 -18.08 -5.85 -20.02
C SER A 535 -17.82 -7.04 -19.08
N ASP A 536 -18.90 -7.66 -18.60
CA ASP A 536 -18.86 -8.94 -17.88
C ASP A 536 -17.96 -8.98 -16.64
N VAL A 537 -17.72 -7.81 -16.02
CA VAL A 537 -16.94 -7.68 -14.78
C VAL A 537 -17.65 -8.42 -13.64
N ILE A 538 -16.90 -9.31 -12.97
CA ILE A 538 -17.33 -10.05 -11.77
C ILE A 538 -16.69 -9.49 -10.49
N ALA A 539 -15.51 -8.87 -10.60
CA ALA A 539 -14.79 -8.28 -9.47
C ALA A 539 -14.01 -7.02 -9.88
N THR A 540 -13.79 -6.15 -8.90
CA THR A 540 -12.90 -4.97 -8.98
C THR A 540 -11.77 -5.12 -7.98
N GLY A 541 -10.61 -4.50 -8.24
CA GLY A 541 -9.44 -4.65 -7.39
C GLY A 541 -8.44 -3.50 -7.46
N VAL A 542 -7.67 -3.38 -6.40
CA VAL A 542 -6.52 -2.47 -6.28
C VAL A 542 -5.34 -3.30 -5.77
N ALA A 543 -4.16 -3.13 -6.36
CA ALA A 543 -2.97 -3.83 -5.95
C ALA A 543 -1.72 -2.94 -5.92
N ILE A 544 -0.87 -3.14 -4.92
CA ILE A 544 0.45 -2.52 -4.80
C ILE A 544 1.50 -3.54 -5.22
N THR A 545 2.43 -3.16 -6.11
CA THR A 545 3.50 -4.06 -6.61
C THR A 545 4.65 -4.32 -5.64
N ALA A 546 4.41 -4.07 -4.35
CA ALA A 546 5.34 -4.28 -3.23
C ALA A 546 4.57 -4.79 -2.01
N ASN A 547 5.28 -5.41 -1.07
CA ASN A 547 4.75 -5.76 0.26
C ASN A 547 4.65 -4.46 1.10
N PRO A 548 3.47 -4.08 1.63
CA PRO A 548 3.32 -2.86 2.41
C PRO A 548 3.85 -2.97 3.85
N PHE A 549 4.09 -4.18 4.36
CA PHE A 549 4.44 -4.44 5.76
C PHE A 549 5.96 -4.46 6.00
N THR A 550 6.75 -5.04 5.09
CA THR A 550 8.21 -5.05 5.19
C THR A 550 8.92 -5.20 3.85
N VAL A 551 10.09 -4.57 3.71
CA VAL A 551 10.95 -4.67 2.53
C VAL A 551 11.68 -6.02 2.45
N HIS A 552 11.87 -6.68 3.59
CA HIS A 552 12.67 -7.90 3.71
C HIS A 552 12.01 -9.14 3.10
N ARG A 553 10.68 -9.10 2.85
CA ARG A 553 9.92 -10.15 2.16
C ARG A 553 9.20 -9.56 0.95
N PRO A 554 9.87 -9.43 -0.21
CA PRO A 554 9.25 -8.86 -1.40
C PRO A 554 8.05 -9.70 -1.85
N GLY A 555 7.02 -9.00 -2.31
CA GLY A 555 5.74 -9.56 -2.73
C GLY A 555 4.89 -8.50 -3.43
N VAL A 556 3.66 -8.84 -3.77
CA VAL A 556 2.62 -7.87 -4.18
C VAL A 556 1.42 -8.01 -3.25
N PHE A 557 0.76 -6.90 -2.95
CA PHE A 557 -0.45 -6.90 -2.11
C PHE A 557 -1.68 -6.56 -2.94
N ILE A 558 -2.73 -7.37 -2.82
CA ILE A 558 -3.90 -7.37 -3.71
C ILE A 558 -5.18 -7.33 -2.87
N ASN A 559 -5.98 -6.27 -3.03
CA ASN A 559 -7.35 -6.20 -2.55
C ASN A 559 -8.31 -6.47 -3.72
N VAL A 560 -9.31 -7.33 -3.51
CA VAL A 560 -10.35 -7.63 -4.51
C VAL A 560 -11.74 -7.73 -3.86
N GLN A 561 -12.76 -7.22 -4.56
CA GLN A 561 -14.17 -7.29 -4.13
C GLN A 561 -15.07 -7.57 -5.33
N THR A 562 -16.22 -8.21 -5.09
CA THR A 562 -17.24 -8.47 -6.10
C THR A 562 -17.70 -7.16 -6.77
N ALA A 563 -18.16 -7.23 -8.02
CA ALA A 563 -18.48 -6.05 -8.83
C ALA A 563 -19.65 -5.17 -8.32
N GLY A 564 -20.36 -5.60 -7.25
CA GLY A 564 -21.39 -4.83 -6.55
C GLY A 564 -20.91 -4.20 -5.24
N GLY A 565 -19.71 -4.54 -4.77
CA GLY A 565 -19.05 -3.89 -3.63
C GLY A 565 -17.87 -3.03 -4.08
N SER A 566 -17.18 -2.40 -3.12
CA SER A 566 -15.99 -1.60 -3.38
C SER A 566 -14.75 -2.16 -2.67
N VAL A 567 -13.59 -1.91 -3.27
CA VAL A 567 -12.25 -2.17 -2.70
C VAL A 567 -11.61 -0.94 -2.05
N THR A 568 -12.18 0.25 -2.29
CA THR A 568 -11.63 1.55 -1.84
C THR A 568 -12.49 2.28 -0.83
N ASP A 569 -13.76 1.90 -0.70
CA ASP A 569 -14.74 2.65 0.09
C ASP A 569 -14.57 2.41 1.59
N ALA A 570 -14.84 3.48 2.34
CA ALA A 570 -14.99 3.48 3.78
C ALA A 570 -16.32 2.79 4.18
N GLY A 571 -16.35 1.46 4.19
CA GLY A 571 -17.58 0.69 4.38
C GLY A 571 -17.41 -0.63 5.13
N ALA A 572 -18.52 -1.16 5.63
CA ALA A 572 -18.56 -2.32 6.53
C ALA A 572 -18.25 -3.69 5.87
N SER A 573 -17.91 -3.72 4.58
CA SER A 573 -17.56 -4.97 3.87
C SER A 573 -16.05 -5.17 3.81
N VAL A 574 -15.56 -6.27 4.39
CA VAL A 574 -14.16 -6.68 4.26
C VAL A 574 -13.93 -7.15 2.81
N PRO A 575 -12.92 -6.64 2.07
CA PRO A 575 -12.53 -7.20 0.79
C PRO A 575 -11.72 -8.48 0.97
N GLU A 576 -11.63 -9.31 -0.07
CA GLU A 576 -10.65 -10.39 -0.09
C GLU A 576 -9.24 -9.79 -0.28
N GLN A 577 -8.27 -10.27 0.50
CA GLN A 577 -6.92 -9.71 0.56
C GLN A 577 -5.87 -10.80 0.43
N HIS A 578 -4.93 -10.63 -0.50
CA HIS A 578 -3.80 -11.54 -0.72
C HIS A 578 -2.47 -10.78 -0.63
N LEU A 579 -1.54 -11.28 0.18
CA LEU A 579 -0.12 -10.92 0.11
C LEU A 579 0.61 -12.04 -0.61
N VAL A 580 1.06 -11.79 -1.84
CA VAL A 580 1.70 -12.81 -2.67
C VAL A 580 3.19 -12.59 -2.70
N TYR A 581 3.95 -13.41 -1.99
CA TYR A 581 5.41 -13.31 -1.94
C TYR A 581 6.06 -13.67 -3.27
N THR A 582 7.15 -12.98 -3.61
CA THR A 582 7.85 -13.09 -4.90
C THR A 582 9.37 -13.33 -4.76
N TYR A 583 9.84 -13.68 -3.56
CA TYR A 583 11.25 -14.04 -3.32
C TYR A 583 11.66 -15.43 -3.86
N SER A 584 10.69 -16.31 -4.14
CA SER A 584 10.92 -17.68 -4.62
C SER A 584 10.47 -17.86 -6.08
N ALA A 585 10.84 -18.98 -6.70
CA ALA A 585 10.60 -19.23 -8.13
C ALA A 585 9.11 -19.42 -8.50
N THR A 586 8.27 -19.76 -7.52
CA THR A 586 6.81 -19.89 -7.64
C THR A 586 6.19 -18.95 -6.62
N PRO A 587 5.37 -17.96 -7.01
CA PRO A 587 4.78 -17.02 -6.06
C PRO A 587 3.99 -17.72 -4.94
N GLU A 588 3.99 -17.14 -3.74
CA GLU A 588 3.42 -17.76 -2.53
C GLU A 588 2.26 -16.89 -2.00
N PRO A 589 0.98 -17.21 -2.30
CA PRO A 589 -0.15 -16.43 -1.84
C PRO A 589 -0.48 -16.70 -0.37
N GLU A 590 -0.44 -15.65 0.45
CA GLU A 590 -0.99 -15.62 1.81
C GLU A 590 -2.35 -14.92 1.80
N VAL A 591 -3.39 -15.56 2.35
CA VAL A 591 -4.75 -15.02 2.42
C VAL A 591 -4.95 -14.28 3.75
N LEU A 592 -5.04 -12.96 3.67
CA LEU A 592 -5.14 -12.09 4.87
C LEU A 592 -6.59 -11.89 5.33
N SER A 593 -7.55 -11.96 4.40
CA SER A 593 -8.99 -11.98 4.69
C SER A 593 -9.77 -12.54 3.49
N ARG A 594 -10.94 -13.14 3.73
CA ARG A 594 -11.93 -13.39 2.66
C ARG A 594 -12.86 -12.19 2.52
N SER A 595 -13.64 -12.16 1.44
CA SER A 595 -14.67 -11.14 1.30
C SER A 595 -15.86 -11.44 2.20
N SER A 596 -16.30 -10.44 2.96
CA SER A 596 -17.54 -10.54 3.75
C SER A 596 -18.82 -10.48 2.88
N LEU A 597 -18.68 -10.51 1.55
CA LEU A 597 -19.78 -10.57 0.56
C LEU A 597 -19.85 -11.93 -0.16
N THR A 598 -19.04 -12.91 0.22
CA THR A 598 -18.96 -14.24 -0.44
C THR A 598 -19.08 -15.43 0.50
N ASP A 599 -19.50 -15.23 1.76
CA ASP A 599 -19.62 -16.27 2.79
C ASP A 599 -18.34 -17.15 2.91
N GLY A 600 -17.18 -16.48 2.87
CA GLY A 600 -15.86 -17.11 2.93
C GLY A 600 -15.37 -17.76 1.63
N GLN A 601 -16.17 -17.79 0.56
CA GLN A 601 -15.75 -18.32 -0.74
C GLN A 601 -14.75 -17.38 -1.44
N PRO A 602 -13.73 -17.93 -2.14
CA PRO A 602 -12.76 -17.11 -2.86
C PRO A 602 -13.39 -16.34 -4.03
N ILE A 603 -13.07 -15.04 -4.15
CA ILE A 603 -13.36 -14.25 -5.35
C ILE A 603 -12.39 -14.63 -6.46
N LEU A 604 -11.10 -14.73 -6.12
CA LEU A 604 -10.05 -15.22 -7.00
C LEU A 604 -9.50 -16.54 -6.45
N ASN A 605 -9.48 -17.58 -7.27
CA ASN A 605 -8.73 -18.80 -6.93
C ASN A 605 -7.22 -18.54 -7.04
N GLU A 606 -6.41 -19.33 -6.34
CA GLU A 606 -4.95 -19.29 -6.37
C GLU A 606 -4.32 -19.12 -7.78
N ALA A 607 -4.84 -19.79 -8.81
CA ALA A 607 -4.29 -19.69 -10.17
C ALA A 607 -4.62 -18.34 -10.86
N ASP A 608 -5.69 -17.68 -10.45
CA ASP A 608 -6.00 -16.29 -10.83
C ASP A 608 -5.10 -15.30 -10.08
N VAL A 609 -4.88 -15.52 -8.79
CA VAL A 609 -3.97 -14.71 -7.93
C VAL A 609 -2.52 -14.76 -8.44
N ILE A 610 -2.01 -15.95 -8.78
CA ILE A 610 -0.67 -16.14 -9.35
C ILE A 610 -0.57 -15.48 -10.74
N ARG A 611 -1.60 -15.59 -11.59
CA ARG A 611 -1.63 -14.98 -12.93
C ARG A 611 -1.72 -13.44 -12.87
N LEU A 612 -2.49 -12.91 -11.94
CA LEU A 612 -2.54 -11.48 -11.62
C LEU A 612 -1.17 -10.99 -11.11
N THR A 613 -0.53 -11.73 -10.20
CA THR A 613 0.83 -11.42 -9.71
C THR A 613 1.86 -11.34 -10.85
N GLY A 614 1.84 -12.30 -11.79
CA GLY A 614 2.70 -12.27 -12.98
C GLY A 614 2.42 -11.12 -13.97
N THR A 615 1.25 -10.48 -13.86
CA THR A 615 0.89 -9.24 -14.56
C THR A 615 1.35 -8.00 -13.80
N LEU A 616 1.13 -7.96 -12.48
CA LEU A 616 1.54 -6.86 -11.60
C LEU A 616 3.06 -6.67 -11.59
N VAL A 617 3.84 -7.74 -11.46
CA VAL A 617 5.31 -7.70 -11.55
C VAL A 617 5.78 -7.20 -12.92
N ALA A 618 5.05 -7.50 -14.00
CA ALA A 618 5.39 -7.00 -15.33
C ALA A 618 5.09 -5.50 -15.48
N ILE A 619 4.03 -5.01 -14.84
CA ILE A 619 3.67 -3.58 -14.82
C ILE A 619 4.70 -2.80 -14.01
N ASP A 620 5.14 -3.31 -12.85
CA ASP A 620 6.24 -2.72 -12.09
C ASP A 620 7.51 -2.62 -12.94
N GLN A 621 7.94 -3.73 -13.56
CA GLN A 621 9.11 -3.74 -14.45
C GLN A 621 8.99 -2.76 -15.63
N ARG A 622 7.78 -2.50 -16.13
CA ARG A 622 7.53 -1.49 -17.18
C ARG A 622 7.57 -0.06 -16.64
N MET A 623 7.04 0.18 -15.44
CA MET A 623 6.87 1.52 -14.85
C MET A 623 8.13 2.01 -14.13
N ARG A 624 8.93 1.10 -13.55
CA ARG A 624 10.12 1.38 -12.73
C ARG A 624 11.14 2.35 -13.35
N PRO A 625 11.43 2.34 -14.67
CA PRO A 625 12.32 3.34 -15.30
C PRO A 625 11.80 4.78 -15.25
N PHE A 626 10.51 4.98 -14.92
CA PHE A 626 9.84 6.27 -14.86
C PHE A 626 9.48 6.68 -13.42
N TYR A 627 9.90 5.90 -12.41
CA TYR A 627 9.77 6.29 -11.01
C TYR A 627 10.62 7.54 -10.73
N THR A 628 10.00 8.50 -10.06
CA THR A 628 10.71 9.62 -9.45
C THR A 628 10.71 9.40 -7.94
N ALA A 629 11.87 9.53 -7.29
CA ALA A 629 12.00 9.26 -5.87
C ALA A 629 11.04 10.16 -5.06
N PRO A 630 10.29 9.63 -4.08
CA PRO A 630 10.53 8.36 -3.38
C PRO A 630 9.83 7.10 -3.96
N ALA A 631 9.16 7.16 -5.12
CA ALA A 631 8.37 6.04 -5.62
C ALA A 631 9.18 4.75 -5.80
N ASN A 632 8.63 3.63 -5.29
CA ASN A 632 9.26 2.32 -5.24
C ASN A 632 8.34 1.15 -5.63
N ALA A 633 7.07 1.44 -5.95
CA ALA A 633 6.06 0.48 -6.41
C ALA A 633 5.11 1.14 -7.44
N VAL A 634 4.13 0.38 -7.91
CA VAL A 634 2.95 0.84 -8.66
C VAL A 634 1.69 0.53 -7.86
N ASP A 635 0.77 1.48 -7.84
CA ASP A 635 -0.63 1.29 -7.44
C ASP A 635 -1.47 1.04 -8.71
N VAL A 636 -2.13 -0.11 -8.79
CA VAL A 636 -2.79 -0.64 -9.99
C VAL A 636 -4.27 -0.92 -9.71
N GLU A 637 -5.16 -0.15 -10.35
CA GLU A 637 -6.60 -0.45 -10.39
C GLU A 637 -6.88 -1.45 -11.52
N PHE A 638 -7.60 -2.53 -11.22
CA PHE A 638 -7.99 -3.54 -12.20
C PHE A 638 -9.43 -4.02 -12.02
N VAL A 639 -9.96 -4.66 -13.06
CA VAL A 639 -11.21 -5.41 -13.01
C VAL A 639 -10.99 -6.82 -13.55
N VAL A 640 -11.78 -7.78 -13.07
CA VAL A 640 -11.75 -9.18 -13.52
C VAL A 640 -13.08 -9.52 -14.18
N THR A 641 -13.02 -10.08 -15.38
CA THR A 641 -14.20 -10.50 -16.17
C THR A 641 -14.67 -11.90 -15.80
N ARG A 642 -15.87 -12.28 -16.25
CA ARG A 642 -16.39 -13.67 -16.18
C ARG A 642 -15.54 -14.67 -16.99
N SER A 643 -14.67 -14.19 -17.89
CA SER A 643 -13.63 -14.99 -18.56
C SER A 643 -12.34 -15.14 -17.72
N HIS A 644 -12.34 -14.68 -16.46
CA HIS A 644 -11.19 -14.61 -15.56
C HIS A 644 -10.01 -13.79 -16.15
N GLU A 645 -10.32 -12.81 -17.02
CA GLU A 645 -9.32 -11.93 -17.61
C GLU A 645 -9.17 -10.65 -16.77
N VAL A 646 -7.93 -10.32 -16.43
CA VAL A 646 -7.57 -9.07 -15.76
C VAL A 646 -7.50 -7.95 -16.81
N VAL A 647 -8.24 -6.87 -16.57
CA VAL A 647 -8.16 -5.63 -17.36
C VAL A 647 -7.75 -4.49 -16.44
N VAL A 648 -6.57 -3.91 -16.69
CA VAL A 648 -6.03 -2.79 -15.91
C VAL A 648 -6.71 -1.50 -16.35
N VAL A 649 -7.33 -0.80 -15.40
CA VAL A 649 -8.07 0.45 -15.64
C VAL A 649 -7.29 1.69 -15.18
N GLN A 650 -6.28 1.53 -14.32
CA GLN A 650 -5.31 2.57 -13.95
C GLN A 650 -4.02 1.94 -13.43
N ALA A 651 -2.89 2.61 -13.59
CA ALA A 651 -1.63 2.25 -12.94
C ALA A 651 -0.83 3.55 -12.72
N ARG A 652 -0.32 3.78 -11.51
CA ARG A 652 0.46 4.98 -11.15
C ARG A 652 1.63 4.66 -10.22
N PRO A 653 2.75 5.41 -10.23
CA PRO A 653 3.82 5.24 -9.25
C PRO A 653 3.31 5.41 -7.81
N TYR A 654 3.82 4.58 -6.90
CA TYR A 654 3.43 4.54 -5.48
C TYR A 654 4.67 4.47 -4.57
N THR A 655 4.50 4.88 -3.31
CA THR A 655 5.56 4.88 -2.29
C THR A 655 5.11 4.09 -1.05
N VAL A 656 5.59 2.85 -0.93
CA VAL A 656 5.61 2.15 0.35
C VAL A 656 6.71 2.77 1.22
N VAL A 657 6.38 3.14 2.45
CA VAL A 657 7.34 3.63 3.45
C VAL A 657 7.55 2.51 4.45
N TYR A 658 8.81 2.12 4.65
CA TYR A 658 9.20 1.05 5.58
C TYR A 658 9.88 1.66 6.81
N PRO A 659 9.55 1.25 8.05
CA PRO A 659 10.26 1.70 9.25
C PRO A 659 11.76 1.36 9.20
N ASP A 660 12.06 0.10 8.86
CA ASP A 660 13.40 -0.52 8.84
C ASP A 660 14.46 0.27 8.06
N LEU A 661 14.05 0.98 6.99
CA LEU A 661 14.96 1.71 6.10
C LEU A 661 15.30 3.13 6.58
N ASN A 662 14.78 3.55 7.74
CA ASN A 662 14.97 4.90 8.27
C ASN A 662 16.05 4.96 9.39
N THR A 663 16.72 3.83 9.68
CA THR A 663 17.92 3.80 10.52
C THR A 663 19.18 3.69 9.66
N ASP A 664 20.02 4.73 9.68
CA ASP A 664 21.45 4.55 9.44
C ASP A 664 22.01 3.69 10.60
N ARG A 665 22.35 2.43 10.31
CA ARG A 665 23.03 1.48 11.22
C ARG A 665 24.44 1.17 10.71
#